data_AF-I6Y897-F1
#
_entry.id   AF-I6Y897-F1
#
_cell.length_a   1.000
_cell.length_b   1.000
_cell.length_c   1.000
_cell.angle_alpha   90.00
_cell.angle_beta   90.00
_cell.angle_gamma   90.00
#
_symmetry.space_group_name_H-M   'P 1'
#
loop_
_entity.id
_entity.type
_entity.pdbx_description
1 polymer ?
#
loop_
_entity_poly.entity_id
_entity_poly.type
_entity_poly.pdbx_seq_one_letter_code
_entity_poly.pdbx_strand_id
1 'polypeptide(L)'
;MAEAFDATQAVARILAEHGPLSEDDIARRLLDSGVADPDAVLRALRLETEWPARQLVDDRWVWLPTLLAGRVFTHRLGADEAVHDMLGVTPDLDPITTLCEHEEYGRLADGSAARIVLAGYDEELLERRGIPDEAIDPGGALLLEPGTLATLGAAAGDLVGVRLTAAGLVLERIGTAGADTSVGARLAELVDPDEPAFFPAAVWTACVDDPAAFTEPVAPLREILDQHGLTHEDDWLAPGGFNFDAWRFENRCELLAFRHDLDPNDAVALYTLIKLHETMSLLLEATDPDELPRDVLATAAETATETGSDSLVDLLGDIGAALADPLLAELLVAETVGTDSGGAAALGLLTEMLEPKVPRAARVAVRWLRAVALDRIGDVEAAERELLAAESMDTEWPLPLLDLARIASDRGDAERGLALLRRAGTEPDHPLVRLLERHRAQPRRDLGRNEACWCGSGRKYKKCHLGREALPLAERVDWLYAKASQHALSGDWTGLLAEVSYERFRYADSDDEDALAAALADPLVLDAVLFEGGAFAEFLEVRGSLLPDDERLLAEQWLLVERSVFEVEHVQPGEGVIVRDVRTGDTHEVHERAASRQLRAGQLICARPVPAGDTMVFFGGIEPVALHERAVLIELLDDEPDPVTLVAQLSRRFAPPTLVNTEGDSLAICEASVRVDDPAGIQGALDGVYDRVDGEEPPRWIEHVTNDGMLRVRATLVLDGDTLRVETNSEPRMDRVLATLTRLDPAMTVLDDDRRPLRNTREAAALAEQMPVTGAGAPDPDSPELAAALEEFIRDYETSWLDQPIPALDGHTPRQAADDPTRRADLIKLLDTFPAGAGARGGMDADRLRTALGL
;
A
#
# COMPACT_ATOMS: atom_id res chain seq x y z
N MET A 1 10.64 -23.93 -23.30
CA MET A 1 11.63 -24.50 -22.36
C MET A 1 12.46 -23.37 -21.76
N ALA A 2 11.87 -22.65 -20.83
CA ALA A 2 12.53 -22.17 -19.64
C ALA A 2 11.44 -22.40 -18.59
N GLU A 3 11.64 -23.35 -17.67
CA GLU A 3 10.79 -23.40 -16.48
C GLU A 3 10.82 -21.99 -15.88
N ALA A 4 9.66 -21.46 -15.48
CA ALA A 4 9.61 -20.20 -14.75
C ALA A 4 10.49 -20.39 -13.52
N PHE A 5 11.68 -19.80 -13.58
CA PHE A 5 12.77 -20.08 -12.67
C PHE A 5 12.40 -19.50 -11.32
N ASP A 6 12.16 -20.36 -10.33
CA ASP A 6 11.94 -19.95 -8.95
C ASP A 6 13.28 -19.47 -8.37
N ALA A 7 13.48 -18.15 -8.43
CA ALA A 7 14.69 -17.49 -7.96
C ALA A 7 15.00 -17.84 -6.50
N THR A 8 13.96 -17.97 -5.67
CA THR A 8 14.07 -18.35 -4.26
C THR A 8 14.66 -19.74 -4.11
N GLN A 9 14.13 -20.74 -4.82
CA GLN A 9 14.69 -22.10 -4.80
C GLN A 9 16.15 -22.14 -5.24
N ALA A 10 16.53 -21.34 -6.24
CA ALA A 10 17.90 -21.31 -6.71
C ALA A 10 18.86 -20.72 -5.68
N VAL A 11 18.50 -19.60 -5.05
CA VAL A 11 19.29 -18.99 -3.98
C VAL A 11 19.37 -19.93 -2.77
N ALA A 12 18.24 -20.50 -2.35
CA ALA A 12 18.17 -21.48 -1.28
C ALA A 12 19.12 -22.67 -1.53
N ARG A 13 19.07 -23.26 -2.73
CA ARG A 13 19.95 -24.35 -3.13
C ARG A 13 21.43 -23.94 -3.14
N ILE A 14 21.74 -22.77 -3.71
CA ILE A 14 23.12 -22.27 -3.80
C ILE A 14 23.72 -22.12 -2.41
N LEU A 15 23.01 -21.45 -1.51
CA LEU A 15 23.48 -21.15 -0.15
C LEU A 15 23.44 -22.38 0.76
N ALA A 16 22.46 -23.29 0.59
CA ALA A 16 22.43 -24.55 1.34
C ALA A 16 23.59 -25.48 0.94
N GLU A 17 23.97 -25.53 -0.34
CA GLU A 17 25.04 -26.42 -0.83
C GLU A 17 26.44 -25.87 -0.52
N HIS A 18 26.63 -24.55 -0.63
CA HIS A 18 27.96 -23.94 -0.55
C HIS A 18 28.25 -23.25 0.78
N GLY A 19 27.24 -23.12 1.65
CA GLY A 19 27.32 -22.29 2.85
C GLY A 19 27.35 -20.80 2.51
N PRO A 20 27.85 -19.96 3.42
CA PRO A 20 27.81 -18.52 3.24
C PRO A 20 28.68 -18.03 2.08
N LEU A 21 28.15 -17.13 1.26
CA LEU A 21 28.80 -16.63 0.04
C LEU A 21 28.68 -15.11 -0.09
N SER A 22 29.66 -14.49 -0.76
CA SER A 22 29.56 -13.09 -1.19
C SER A 22 28.50 -12.93 -2.29
N GLU A 23 27.94 -11.72 -2.45
CA GLU A 23 27.01 -11.42 -3.55
C GLU A 23 27.61 -11.74 -4.93
N ASP A 24 28.89 -11.44 -5.13
CA ASP A 24 29.61 -11.73 -6.38
C ASP A 24 29.65 -13.23 -6.69
N ASP A 25 29.80 -14.07 -5.66
CA ASP A 25 29.80 -15.53 -5.82
C ASP A 25 28.39 -16.07 -6.04
N ILE A 26 27.37 -15.47 -5.41
CA ILE A 26 25.96 -15.81 -5.63
C ILE A 26 25.55 -15.46 -7.06
N ALA A 27 25.83 -14.23 -7.53
CA ALA A 27 25.55 -13.80 -8.89
C ALA A 27 26.18 -14.74 -9.92
N ARG A 28 27.45 -15.11 -9.72
CA ARG A 28 28.15 -16.04 -10.62
C ARG A 28 27.49 -17.42 -10.66
N ARG A 29 27.05 -17.94 -9.52
CA ARG A 29 26.36 -19.24 -9.43
C ARG A 29 24.95 -19.20 -9.98
N LEU A 30 24.24 -18.08 -9.85
CA LEU A 30 22.95 -17.86 -10.49
C LEU A 30 23.08 -17.89 -12.01
N LEU A 31 24.09 -17.20 -12.57
CA LEU A 31 24.42 -17.27 -14.00
C LEU A 31 24.73 -18.70 -14.45
N ASP A 32 25.57 -19.41 -13.70
CA ASP A 32 25.91 -20.81 -13.99
C ASP A 32 24.68 -21.75 -13.92
N SER A 33 23.67 -21.37 -13.13
CA SER A 33 22.39 -22.07 -12.99
C SER A 33 21.36 -21.71 -14.05
N GLY A 34 21.66 -20.77 -14.95
CA GLY A 34 20.77 -20.33 -16.03
C GLY A 34 19.87 -19.14 -15.71
N VAL A 35 20.11 -18.41 -14.62
CA VAL A 35 19.40 -17.15 -14.31
C VAL A 35 19.84 -16.06 -15.27
N ALA A 36 18.88 -15.47 -15.99
CA ALA A 36 19.17 -14.45 -16.99
C ALA A 36 19.58 -13.10 -16.38
N ASP A 37 18.97 -12.72 -15.25
CA ASP A 37 19.23 -11.47 -14.54
C ASP A 37 19.50 -11.72 -13.04
N PRO A 38 20.76 -11.99 -12.65
CA PRO A 38 21.14 -12.15 -11.25
C PRO A 38 20.97 -10.88 -10.43
N ASP A 39 21.05 -9.69 -11.05
CA ASP A 39 20.97 -8.42 -10.32
C ASP A 39 19.55 -8.19 -9.79
N ALA A 40 18.52 -8.62 -10.53
CA ALA A 40 17.15 -8.62 -10.03
C ALA A 40 16.99 -9.52 -8.80
N VAL A 41 17.59 -10.72 -8.82
CA VAL A 41 17.58 -11.65 -7.69
C VAL A 41 18.34 -11.09 -6.50
N LEU A 42 19.50 -10.45 -6.72
CA LEU A 42 20.25 -9.81 -5.65
C LEU A 42 19.53 -8.58 -5.06
N ARG A 43 18.77 -7.82 -5.86
CA ARG A 43 17.94 -6.74 -5.32
C ARG A 43 16.88 -7.28 -4.37
N ALA A 44 16.20 -8.36 -4.75
CA ALA A 44 15.23 -9.03 -3.87
C ALA A 44 15.90 -9.62 -2.62
N LEU A 45 17.10 -10.20 -2.75
CA LEU A 45 17.90 -10.70 -1.62
C LEU A 45 18.18 -9.60 -0.59
N ARG A 46 18.61 -8.41 -1.04
CA ARG A 46 18.95 -7.27 -0.17
C ARG A 46 17.78 -6.66 0.58
N LEU A 47 16.54 -6.92 0.15
CA LEU A 47 15.36 -6.44 0.87
C LEU A 47 15.11 -7.25 2.16
N GLU A 48 15.67 -8.45 2.28
CA GLU A 48 15.55 -9.36 3.44
C GLU A 48 14.12 -9.73 3.85
N THR A 49 13.10 -9.31 3.11
CA THR A 49 11.68 -9.53 3.45
C THR A 49 11.12 -10.80 2.83
N GLU A 50 11.52 -11.15 1.61
CA GLU A 50 10.89 -12.28 0.91
C GLU A 50 11.45 -13.64 1.31
N TRP A 51 12.76 -13.70 1.62
CA TRP A 51 13.48 -14.95 1.76
C TRP A 51 14.17 -15.03 3.13
N PRO A 52 14.31 -16.22 3.73
CA PRO A 52 15.01 -16.43 5.00
C PRO A 52 16.54 -16.40 4.84
N ALA A 53 17.04 -15.69 3.82
CA ALA A 53 18.45 -15.42 3.66
C ALA A 53 18.80 -14.12 4.39
N ARG A 54 19.94 -14.08 5.08
CA ARG A 54 20.39 -12.89 5.80
C ARG A 54 21.87 -12.62 5.59
N GLN A 55 22.25 -11.35 5.66
CA GLN A 55 23.64 -10.93 5.63
C GLN A 55 24.33 -11.18 6.99
N LEU A 56 25.57 -11.66 6.95
CA LEU A 56 26.46 -11.84 8.09
C LEU A 56 27.29 -10.57 8.33
N VAL A 57 27.97 -10.50 9.48
CA VAL A 57 28.83 -9.35 9.85
C VAL A 57 29.99 -9.15 8.86
N ASP A 58 30.38 -10.20 8.13
CA ASP A 58 31.45 -10.16 7.12
C ASP A 58 30.94 -10.07 5.68
N ASP A 59 29.74 -9.51 5.48
CA ASP A 59 29.06 -9.26 4.21
C ASP A 59 28.67 -10.51 3.40
N ARG A 60 28.93 -11.71 3.90
CA ARG A 60 28.46 -12.95 3.27
C ARG A 60 26.99 -13.18 3.57
N TRP A 61 26.28 -13.78 2.64
CA TRP A 61 24.88 -14.18 2.79
C TRP A 61 24.76 -15.65 3.15
N VAL A 62 23.83 -15.99 4.04
CA VAL A 62 23.56 -17.36 4.47
C VAL A 62 22.08 -17.70 4.37
N TRP A 63 21.75 -18.98 4.11
CA TRP A 63 20.40 -19.51 4.21
C TRP A 63 20.10 -19.93 5.65
N LEU A 64 19.29 -19.15 6.38
CA LEU A 64 19.05 -19.36 7.80
C LEU A 64 18.49 -20.75 8.13
N PRO A 65 17.53 -21.34 7.39
CA PRO A 65 17.01 -22.67 7.70
C PRO A 65 18.10 -23.74 7.74
N THR A 66 19.09 -23.66 6.84
CA THR A 66 20.23 -24.58 6.82
C THR A 66 21.19 -24.32 7.97
N LEU A 67 21.46 -23.04 8.28
CA LEU A 67 22.35 -22.67 9.38
C LEU A 67 21.74 -23.02 10.74
N LEU A 68 20.45 -22.85 10.94
CA LEU A 68 19.80 -22.96 12.26
C LEU A 68 19.27 -24.36 12.55
N ALA A 69 19.23 -25.25 11.56
CA ALA A 69 18.73 -26.62 11.71
C ALA A 69 19.36 -27.34 12.91
N GLY A 70 18.52 -27.74 13.86
CA GLY A 70 18.93 -28.50 15.06
C GLY A 70 19.59 -27.69 16.17
N ARG A 71 19.86 -26.39 15.98
CA ARG A 71 20.39 -25.50 17.03
C ARG A 71 19.29 -25.11 18.03
N VAL A 72 19.69 -24.90 19.28
CA VAL A 72 18.80 -24.58 20.41
C VAL A 72 19.20 -23.25 21.03
N PHE A 73 18.31 -22.26 20.91
CA PHE A 73 18.43 -20.98 21.60
C PHE A 73 17.63 -21.03 22.89
N THR A 74 18.19 -20.55 24.00
CA THR A 74 17.56 -20.65 25.31
C THR A 74 17.18 -19.28 25.84
N HIS A 75 16.02 -19.20 26.47
CA HIS A 75 15.50 -18.01 27.11
C HIS A 75 15.05 -18.34 28.54
N ARG A 76 15.22 -17.38 29.46
CA ARG A 76 14.81 -17.54 30.85
C ARG A 76 13.45 -16.88 31.06
N LEU A 77 12.44 -17.72 31.30
CA LEU A 77 11.05 -17.30 31.32
C LEU A 77 10.76 -16.24 32.41
N GLY A 78 10.19 -15.11 31.99
CA GLY A 78 9.67 -14.05 32.84
C GLY A 78 8.35 -14.41 33.52
N ALA A 79 7.90 -13.54 34.44
CA ALA A 79 6.61 -13.73 35.13
C ALA A 79 5.43 -13.49 34.17
N ASP A 80 5.46 -12.38 33.42
CA ASP A 80 4.39 -12.01 32.49
C ASP A 80 4.33 -12.96 31.28
N GLU A 81 5.49 -13.37 30.77
CA GLU A 81 5.63 -14.41 29.75
C GLU A 81 4.92 -15.72 30.11
N ALA A 82 5.15 -16.21 31.34
CA ALA A 82 4.52 -17.41 31.85
C ALA A 82 2.99 -17.25 32.03
N VAL A 83 2.52 -16.03 32.26
CA VAL A 83 1.09 -15.72 32.43
C VAL A 83 0.38 -15.62 31.08
N HIS A 84 1.03 -15.06 30.07
CA HIS A 84 0.43 -14.72 28.78
C HIS A 84 0.70 -15.74 27.66
N ASP A 85 1.48 -16.78 27.93
CA ASP A 85 1.97 -17.75 26.94
C ASP A 85 2.67 -17.04 25.77
N MET A 86 3.76 -16.37 26.11
CA MET A 86 4.65 -15.68 25.16
C MET A 86 6.11 -15.79 25.61
N LEU A 87 7.06 -15.54 24.71
CA LEU A 87 8.49 -15.46 25.01
C LEU A 87 9.04 -14.14 24.44
N GLY A 88 9.72 -13.34 25.26
CA GLY A 88 10.50 -12.20 24.77
C GLY A 88 11.57 -12.68 23.81
N VAL A 89 11.72 -12.00 22.67
CA VAL A 89 12.64 -12.45 21.61
C VAL A 89 14.02 -11.84 21.77
N THR A 90 14.12 -10.58 22.18
CA THR A 90 15.38 -9.86 22.19
C THR A 90 16.12 -9.95 23.53
N PRO A 91 17.40 -10.39 23.55
CA PRO A 91 18.21 -10.82 22.41
C PRO A 91 18.24 -12.36 22.23
N ASP A 92 17.60 -13.12 23.12
CA ASP A 92 17.88 -14.55 23.28
C ASP A 92 17.38 -15.42 22.14
N LEU A 93 16.26 -15.05 21.52
CA LEU A 93 15.56 -15.85 20.51
C LEU A 93 15.55 -15.20 19.13
N ASP A 94 15.89 -13.91 18.97
CA ASP A 94 15.96 -13.25 17.66
C ASP A 94 16.67 -14.07 16.57
N PRO A 95 17.85 -14.68 16.84
CA PRO A 95 18.55 -15.45 15.81
C PRO A 95 17.74 -16.61 15.21
N ILE A 96 16.73 -17.12 15.91
CA ILE A 96 15.85 -18.18 15.42
C ILE A 96 14.44 -17.67 15.08
N THR A 97 13.94 -16.66 15.79
CA THR A 97 12.59 -16.12 15.56
C THR A 97 12.49 -15.22 14.33
N THR A 98 13.60 -14.73 13.77
CA THR A 98 13.62 -14.10 12.43
C THR A 98 12.99 -15.00 11.36
N LEU A 99 13.08 -16.34 11.50
CA LEU A 99 12.42 -17.26 10.56
C LEU A 99 10.89 -17.12 10.58
N CYS A 100 10.29 -16.74 11.71
CA CYS A 100 8.84 -16.60 11.87
C CYS A 100 8.25 -15.45 11.03
N GLU A 101 9.08 -14.58 10.46
CA GLU A 101 8.68 -13.59 9.43
C GLU A 101 8.16 -14.28 8.17
N HIS A 102 8.55 -15.55 7.94
CA HIS A 102 8.09 -16.36 6.82
C HIS A 102 7.06 -17.41 7.29
N GLU A 103 5.92 -17.46 6.60
CA GLU A 103 4.77 -18.30 6.98
C GLU A 103 5.11 -19.79 7.13
N GLU A 104 6.08 -20.28 6.35
CA GLU A 104 6.59 -21.66 6.42
C GLU A 104 7.15 -22.02 7.81
N TYR A 105 7.77 -21.07 8.50
CA TYR A 105 8.43 -21.29 9.79
C TYR A 105 7.66 -20.71 10.98
N GLY A 106 6.56 -19.99 10.75
CA GLY A 106 5.67 -19.43 11.78
C GLY A 106 4.79 -20.45 12.52
N ARG A 107 5.28 -21.69 12.70
CA ARG A 107 4.55 -22.79 13.34
C ARG A 107 5.45 -23.63 14.23
N LEU A 108 4.87 -24.12 15.33
CA LEU A 108 5.48 -25.18 16.12
C LEU A 108 5.35 -26.53 15.40
N ALA A 109 6.16 -27.50 15.81
CA ALA A 109 6.19 -28.85 15.23
C ALA A 109 4.90 -29.66 15.43
N ASP A 110 4.00 -29.20 16.30
CA ASP A 110 2.65 -29.77 16.46
C ASP A 110 1.59 -29.08 15.57
N GLY A 111 2.00 -28.09 14.76
CA GLY A 111 1.17 -27.33 13.84
C GLY A 111 0.52 -26.07 14.43
N SER A 112 0.67 -25.83 15.74
CA SER A 112 0.19 -24.59 16.38
C SER A 112 0.95 -23.36 15.89
N ALA A 113 0.29 -22.20 15.90
CA ALA A 113 0.88 -20.97 15.40
C ALA A 113 1.95 -20.43 16.37
N ALA A 114 3.04 -19.92 15.80
CA ALA A 114 4.10 -19.22 16.51
C ALA A 114 4.41 -17.94 15.73
N ARG A 115 3.91 -16.80 16.20
CA ARG A 115 4.03 -15.52 15.50
C ARG A 115 4.73 -14.49 16.36
N ILE A 116 5.49 -13.61 15.73
CA ILE A 116 6.01 -12.42 16.39
C ILE A 116 4.87 -11.42 16.53
N VAL A 117 4.83 -10.76 17.69
CA VAL A 117 3.94 -9.64 17.95
C VAL A 117 4.74 -8.44 18.46
N LEU A 118 4.35 -7.25 18.01
CA LEU A 118 4.95 -5.98 18.38
C LEU A 118 3.89 -5.07 19.00
N ALA A 119 4.23 -4.41 20.11
CA ALA A 119 3.40 -3.34 20.66
C ALA A 119 3.27 -2.19 19.65
N GLY A 120 2.06 -1.64 19.50
CA GLY A 120 1.73 -0.59 18.51
C GLY A 120 1.41 -1.09 17.09
N TYR A 121 1.76 -2.33 16.74
CA TYR A 121 1.39 -2.94 15.44
C TYR A 121 0.31 -4.02 15.59
N ASP A 122 0.32 -4.75 16.70
CA ASP A 122 -0.59 -5.89 16.94
C ASP A 122 -1.62 -5.64 18.05
N GLU A 123 -1.98 -4.38 18.28
CA GLU A 123 -2.86 -3.95 19.38
C GLU A 123 -4.15 -4.76 19.47
N GLU A 124 -4.87 -4.98 18.36
CA GLU A 124 -6.12 -5.77 18.36
C GLU A 124 -5.91 -7.23 18.80
N LEU A 125 -4.76 -7.83 18.50
CA LEU A 125 -4.45 -9.19 18.92
C LEU A 125 -4.05 -9.23 20.40
N LEU A 126 -3.19 -8.29 20.82
CA LEU A 126 -2.74 -8.17 22.20
C LEU A 126 -3.94 -7.91 23.14
N GLU A 127 -4.83 -7.01 22.76
CA GLU A 127 -6.04 -6.69 23.51
C GLU A 127 -6.99 -7.90 23.61
N ARG A 128 -7.21 -8.63 22.49
CA ARG A 128 -7.98 -9.90 22.52
C ARG A 128 -7.38 -10.96 23.42
N ARG A 129 -6.05 -11.00 23.52
CA ARG A 129 -5.30 -11.91 24.40
C ARG A 129 -5.21 -11.40 25.84
N GLY A 130 -5.61 -10.15 26.10
CA GLY A 130 -5.49 -9.50 27.41
C GLY A 130 -4.03 -9.29 27.84
N ILE A 131 -3.15 -9.01 26.88
CA ILE A 131 -1.73 -8.73 27.11
C ILE A 131 -1.54 -7.21 27.12
N PRO A 132 -1.02 -6.61 28.21
CA PRO A 132 -0.73 -5.18 28.22
C PRO A 132 0.52 -4.88 27.38
N ASP A 133 0.54 -3.75 26.67
CA ASP A 133 1.69 -3.34 25.85
C ASP A 133 2.99 -3.25 26.66
N GLU A 134 2.89 -2.87 27.93
CA GLU A 134 4.00 -2.79 28.89
C GLU A 134 4.72 -4.14 29.10
N ALA A 135 4.05 -5.25 28.81
CA ALA A 135 4.59 -6.60 28.97
C ALA A 135 5.28 -7.13 27.70
N ILE A 136 5.19 -6.42 26.58
CA ILE A 136 5.88 -6.74 25.33
C ILE A 136 7.17 -5.92 25.29
N ASP A 137 8.31 -6.59 25.15
CA ASP A 137 9.59 -5.90 24.94
C ASP A 137 9.57 -5.12 23.60
N PRO A 138 10.36 -4.04 23.44
CA PRO A 138 10.40 -3.26 22.20
C PRO A 138 10.72 -4.07 20.94
N GLY A 139 11.55 -5.12 21.06
CA GLY A 139 11.86 -6.07 19.98
C GLY A 139 10.75 -7.11 19.72
N GLY A 140 9.68 -7.09 20.51
CA GLY A 140 8.50 -7.95 20.36
C GLY A 140 8.53 -9.21 21.22
N ALA A 141 7.56 -10.09 20.98
CA ALA A 141 7.45 -11.37 21.64
C ALA A 141 6.97 -12.46 20.67
N LEU A 142 7.45 -13.70 20.87
CA LEU A 142 6.90 -14.88 20.23
C LEU A 142 5.62 -15.29 20.95
N LEU A 143 4.48 -15.00 20.36
CA LEU A 143 3.16 -15.34 20.90
C LEU A 143 2.84 -16.81 20.65
N LEU A 144 2.50 -17.54 21.70
CA LEU A 144 2.15 -18.97 21.68
C LEU A 144 0.66 -19.16 21.89
N GLU A 145 0.14 -20.35 21.58
CA GLU A 145 -1.23 -20.71 21.95
C GLU A 145 -1.39 -20.78 23.49
N PRO A 146 -2.53 -20.36 24.06
CA PRO A 146 -2.76 -20.42 25.50
C PRO A 146 -2.60 -21.84 26.07
N GLY A 147 -1.86 -21.97 27.18
CA GLY A 147 -1.56 -23.22 27.85
C GLY A 147 -0.33 -23.97 27.32
N THR A 148 0.39 -23.42 26.33
CA THR A 148 1.59 -24.03 25.76
C THR A 148 2.69 -24.21 26.80
N LEU A 149 3.05 -23.16 27.54
CA LEU A 149 4.11 -23.19 28.55
C LEU A 149 3.71 -24.06 29.76
N ALA A 150 2.43 -24.02 30.14
CA ALA A 150 1.88 -24.89 31.17
C ALA A 150 1.96 -26.38 30.79
N THR A 151 1.69 -26.70 29.52
CA THR A 151 1.79 -28.06 28.97
C THR A 151 3.24 -28.54 28.91
N LEU A 152 4.17 -27.63 28.59
CA LEU A 152 5.61 -27.88 28.66
C LEU A 152 6.11 -28.07 30.11
N GLY A 153 5.29 -27.67 31.09
CA GLY A 153 5.63 -27.70 32.51
C GLY A 153 6.72 -26.68 32.86
N ALA A 154 6.81 -25.57 32.13
CA ALA A 154 7.70 -24.46 32.41
C ALA A 154 6.99 -23.41 33.30
N ALA A 155 7.74 -22.81 34.23
CA ALA A 155 7.29 -21.71 35.07
C ALA A 155 8.33 -20.59 35.07
N ALA A 156 7.94 -19.40 35.56
CA ALA A 156 8.85 -18.25 35.65
C ALA A 156 10.19 -18.63 36.32
N GLY A 157 11.30 -18.28 35.67
CA GLY A 157 12.67 -18.61 36.05
C GLY A 157 13.24 -19.89 35.43
N ASP A 158 12.39 -20.77 34.87
CA ASP A 158 12.85 -21.93 34.09
C ASP A 158 13.46 -21.49 32.76
N LEU A 159 14.32 -22.35 32.20
CA LEU A 159 14.86 -22.17 30.86
C LEU A 159 13.98 -22.89 29.84
N VAL A 160 13.61 -22.19 28.78
CA VAL A 160 12.92 -22.72 27.61
C VAL A 160 13.87 -22.64 26.43
N GLY A 161 13.99 -23.72 25.68
CA GLY A 161 14.76 -23.83 24.45
C GLY A 161 13.85 -23.80 23.24
N VAL A 162 14.24 -23.04 22.21
CA VAL A 162 13.59 -23.02 20.90
C VAL A 162 14.54 -23.67 19.90
N ARG A 163 14.07 -24.70 19.19
CA ARG A 163 14.85 -25.47 18.22
C ARG A 163 14.15 -25.54 16.87
N LEU A 164 14.88 -25.30 15.79
CA LEU A 164 14.35 -25.55 14.44
C LEU A 164 14.51 -27.03 14.07
N THR A 165 13.41 -27.66 13.68
CA THR A 165 13.38 -29.01 13.12
C THR A 165 12.73 -29.02 11.74
N ALA A 166 12.81 -30.15 11.03
CA ALA A 166 12.13 -30.31 9.74
C ALA A 166 10.59 -30.22 9.83
N ALA A 167 10.01 -30.35 11.04
CA ALA A 167 8.56 -30.22 11.26
C ALA A 167 8.14 -28.80 11.68
N GLY A 168 9.08 -27.88 11.90
CA GLY A 168 8.85 -26.56 12.48
C GLY A 168 9.60 -26.35 13.79
N LEU A 169 9.23 -25.30 14.53
CA LEU A 169 9.86 -24.93 15.79
C LEU A 169 9.44 -25.88 16.93
N VAL A 170 10.39 -26.27 17.76
CA VAL A 170 10.13 -27.09 18.95
C VAL A 170 10.49 -26.28 20.19
N LEU A 171 9.53 -26.19 21.11
CA LEU A 171 9.74 -25.69 22.47
C LEU A 171 10.10 -26.85 23.39
N GLU A 172 11.20 -26.70 24.15
CA GLU A 172 11.65 -27.70 25.11
C GLU A 172 12.07 -27.07 26.44
N ARG A 173 11.72 -27.69 27.56
CA ARG A 173 12.20 -27.22 28.88
C ARG A 173 13.64 -27.67 29.07
N ILE A 174 14.54 -26.72 29.32
CA ILE A 174 15.95 -26.97 29.54
C ILE A 174 16.23 -27.06 31.04
N GLY A 175 16.64 -28.25 31.50
CA GLY A 175 16.91 -28.47 32.93
C GLY A 175 18.18 -27.76 33.42
N THR A 176 19.26 -27.84 32.67
CA THR A 176 20.51 -27.11 32.95
C THR A 176 21.16 -26.79 31.63
N ALA A 177 21.29 -25.50 31.31
CA ALA A 177 22.06 -25.05 30.17
C ALA A 177 23.54 -25.42 30.34
N GLY A 178 24.19 -25.80 29.24
CA GLY A 178 25.63 -25.93 29.18
C GLY A 178 26.31 -24.60 29.46
N ALA A 179 27.52 -24.65 30.03
CA ALA A 179 28.36 -23.47 30.12
C ALA A 179 28.73 -23.00 28.71
N ASP A 180 28.80 -21.69 28.49
CA ASP A 180 29.39 -21.15 27.28
C ASP A 180 30.84 -21.65 27.15
N THR A 181 31.18 -22.21 25.99
CA THR A 181 32.51 -22.75 25.70
C THR A 181 33.27 -21.93 24.66
N SER A 182 32.58 -21.13 23.85
CA SER A 182 33.18 -20.40 22.74
C SER A 182 32.34 -19.22 22.24
N VAL A 183 31.02 -19.24 22.41
CA VAL A 183 30.09 -18.31 21.76
C VAL A 183 30.38 -16.87 22.17
N GLY A 184 30.45 -16.58 23.47
CA GLY A 184 30.66 -15.20 23.91
C GLY A 184 32.04 -14.66 23.55
N ALA A 185 33.06 -15.51 23.52
CA ALA A 185 34.39 -15.12 23.04
C ALA A 185 34.38 -14.81 21.54
N ARG A 186 33.61 -15.56 20.73
CA ARG A 186 33.43 -15.28 19.30
C ARG A 186 32.65 -14.00 19.05
N LEU A 187 31.55 -13.79 19.78
CA LEU A 187 30.80 -12.54 19.71
C LEU A 187 31.71 -11.34 20.04
N ALA A 188 32.57 -11.46 21.06
CA ALA A 188 33.52 -10.40 21.39
C ALA A 188 34.60 -10.16 20.32
N GLU A 189 34.94 -11.17 19.51
CA GLU A 189 35.86 -11.02 18.38
C GLU A 189 35.19 -10.36 17.14
N LEU A 190 33.87 -10.46 17.02
CA LEU A 190 33.09 -9.97 15.88
C LEU A 190 32.66 -8.51 16.00
N VAL A 191 32.72 -7.92 17.18
CA VAL A 191 32.22 -6.57 17.46
C VAL A 191 33.36 -5.55 17.35
N ASP A 192 33.14 -4.49 16.57
CA ASP A 192 34.08 -3.36 16.47
C ASP A 192 34.02 -2.49 17.74
N PRO A 193 35.16 -2.00 18.27
CA PRO A 193 35.19 -1.05 19.38
C PRO A 193 34.37 0.24 19.17
N ASP A 194 34.28 0.69 17.92
CA ASP A 194 33.72 1.98 17.55
C ASP A 194 32.35 1.85 16.82
N GLU A 195 31.91 0.63 16.48
CA GLU A 195 30.65 0.38 15.77
C GLU A 195 29.93 -0.88 16.31
N PRO A 196 28.63 -0.81 16.65
CA PRO A 196 27.89 -1.96 17.11
C PRO A 196 27.51 -2.87 15.93
N ALA A 197 27.45 -4.17 16.17
CA ALA A 197 27.01 -5.15 15.19
C ALA A 197 25.51 -5.45 15.36
N PHE A 198 24.79 -5.70 14.27
CA PHE A 198 23.44 -6.26 14.35
C PHE A 198 23.51 -7.64 15.02
N PHE A 199 22.87 -7.77 16.17
CA PHE A 199 23.12 -8.87 17.10
C PHE A 199 22.76 -10.24 16.49
N PRO A 200 21.59 -10.43 15.81
CA PRO A 200 21.31 -11.68 15.12
C PRO A 200 22.39 -12.07 14.09
N ALA A 201 22.88 -11.11 13.31
CA ALA A 201 23.95 -11.33 12.34
C ALA A 201 25.26 -11.78 13.01
N ALA A 202 25.62 -11.19 14.15
CA ALA A 202 26.80 -11.62 14.92
C ALA A 202 26.66 -13.06 15.41
N VAL A 203 25.47 -13.45 15.86
CA VAL A 203 25.18 -14.83 16.31
C VAL A 203 25.22 -15.82 15.14
N TRP A 204 24.66 -15.48 13.98
CA TRP A 204 24.74 -16.30 12.78
C TRP A 204 26.18 -16.46 12.30
N THR A 205 26.96 -15.37 12.33
CA THR A 205 28.39 -15.40 11.99
C THR A 205 29.16 -16.33 12.94
N ALA A 206 28.89 -16.26 14.25
CA ALA A 206 29.46 -17.19 15.23
C ALA A 206 29.05 -18.65 14.97
N CYS A 207 27.82 -18.91 14.52
CA CYS A 207 27.36 -20.26 14.15
C CYS A 207 28.06 -20.81 12.89
N VAL A 208 28.45 -19.93 11.96
CA VAL A 208 29.24 -20.27 10.77
C VAL A 208 30.67 -20.61 11.17
N ASP A 209 31.27 -19.81 12.06
CA ASP A 209 32.67 -19.97 12.49
C ASP A 209 32.88 -21.14 13.46
N ASP A 210 31.85 -21.45 14.25
CA ASP A 210 31.80 -22.63 15.12
C ASP A 210 30.55 -23.48 14.81
N PRO A 211 30.67 -24.50 13.95
CA PRO A 211 29.55 -25.39 13.63
C PRO A 211 28.95 -26.15 14.83
N ALA A 212 29.64 -26.19 15.98
CA ALA A 212 29.12 -26.79 17.21
C ALA A 212 28.32 -25.81 18.08
N ALA A 213 28.39 -24.50 17.81
CA ALA A 213 27.66 -23.47 18.54
C ALA A 213 26.15 -23.75 18.51
N PHE A 214 25.52 -23.69 19.69
CA PHE A 214 24.09 -23.95 19.92
C PHE A 214 23.56 -25.33 19.50
N THR A 215 24.41 -26.28 19.09
CA THR A 215 23.93 -27.66 18.82
C THR A 215 23.48 -28.40 20.09
N GLU A 216 23.94 -27.94 21.25
CA GLU A 216 23.45 -28.28 22.57
C GLU A 216 22.99 -26.98 23.27
N PRO A 217 22.00 -27.03 24.18
CA PRO A 217 21.51 -25.84 24.86
C PRO A 217 22.61 -25.19 25.71
N VAL A 218 22.93 -23.93 25.44
CA VAL A 218 23.82 -23.08 26.26
C VAL A 218 23.00 -22.07 27.08
N ALA A 219 23.65 -21.25 27.89
CA ALA A 219 22.97 -20.17 28.63
C ALA A 219 22.32 -19.17 27.67
N PRO A 220 21.26 -18.44 28.09
CA PRO A 220 20.67 -17.39 27.27
C PRO A 220 21.71 -16.37 26.80
N LEU A 221 21.56 -15.85 25.58
CA LEU A 221 22.52 -14.90 24.99
C LEU A 221 22.77 -13.71 25.90
N ARG A 222 21.72 -13.15 26.52
CA ARG A 222 21.83 -12.07 27.50
C ARG A 222 22.77 -12.41 28.67
N GLU A 223 22.72 -13.65 29.17
CA GLU A 223 23.61 -14.11 30.26
C GLU A 223 25.04 -14.39 29.77
N ILE A 224 25.22 -14.73 28.49
CA ILE A 224 26.53 -14.90 27.87
C ILE A 224 27.22 -13.54 27.73
N LEU A 225 26.50 -12.50 27.31
CA LEU A 225 27.08 -11.15 27.13
C LEU A 225 27.71 -10.61 28.42
N ASP A 226 26.99 -10.72 29.53
CA ASP A 226 27.43 -10.27 30.86
C ASP A 226 28.78 -10.90 31.27
N GLN A 227 29.04 -12.13 30.84
CA GLN A 227 30.27 -12.87 31.19
C GLN A 227 31.48 -12.43 30.37
N HIS A 228 31.26 -11.87 29.17
CA HIS A 228 32.33 -11.49 28.23
C HIS A 228 32.51 -9.99 28.08
N GLY A 229 31.85 -9.19 28.93
CA GLY A 229 31.98 -7.74 28.91
C GLY A 229 31.43 -7.12 27.63
N LEU A 230 30.36 -7.72 27.10
CA LEU A 230 29.57 -7.19 26.00
C LEU A 230 28.29 -6.56 26.55
N THR A 231 27.68 -5.68 25.78
CA THR A 231 26.41 -5.05 26.09
C THR A 231 25.55 -5.02 24.84
N HIS A 232 24.25 -4.83 25.01
CA HIS A 232 23.32 -4.72 23.90
C HIS A 232 22.25 -3.69 24.21
N GLU A 233 21.70 -3.09 23.17
CA GLU A 233 20.53 -2.23 23.24
C GLU A 233 19.69 -2.47 21.99
N ASP A 234 18.41 -2.81 22.19
CA ASP A 234 17.56 -3.36 21.14
C ASP A 234 18.27 -4.53 20.42
N ASP A 235 18.36 -4.47 19.10
CA ASP A 235 18.94 -5.52 18.27
C ASP A 235 20.44 -5.31 18.01
N TRP A 236 21.10 -4.40 18.75
CA TRP A 236 22.49 -4.02 18.54
C TRP A 236 23.41 -4.56 19.63
N LEU A 237 24.51 -5.18 19.23
CA LEU A 237 25.55 -5.73 20.09
C LEU A 237 26.80 -4.84 20.07
N ALA A 238 27.34 -4.50 21.24
CA ALA A 238 28.54 -3.67 21.36
C ALA A 238 29.45 -4.11 22.52
N PRO A 239 30.69 -3.60 22.61
CA PRO A 239 31.55 -3.85 23.76
C PRO A 239 31.04 -3.10 25.00
N GLY A 240 31.34 -3.62 26.19
CA GLY A 240 30.91 -3.02 27.45
C GLY A 240 31.37 -1.56 27.57
N GLY A 241 30.42 -0.66 27.83
CA GLY A 241 30.66 0.78 27.94
C GLY A 241 30.53 1.55 26.62
N PHE A 242 30.11 0.89 25.54
CA PHE A 242 29.72 1.56 24.29
C PHE A 242 28.61 2.58 24.54
N ASN A 243 28.66 3.71 23.83
CA ASN A 243 27.69 4.79 23.96
C ASN A 243 26.71 4.75 22.78
N PHE A 244 25.65 3.94 22.90
CA PHE A 244 24.64 3.79 21.87
C PHE A 244 23.94 5.11 21.54
N ASP A 245 23.73 6.00 22.51
CA ASP A 245 23.12 7.32 22.27
C ASP A 245 23.99 8.18 21.34
N ALA A 246 25.30 8.24 21.59
CA ALA A 246 26.22 8.99 20.74
C ALA A 246 26.31 8.39 19.34
N TRP A 247 26.40 7.06 19.24
CA TRP A 247 26.43 6.37 17.95
C TRP A 247 25.15 6.56 17.14
N ARG A 248 23.96 6.40 17.76
CA ARG A 248 22.67 6.68 17.10
C ARG A 248 22.57 8.14 16.68
N PHE A 249 23.10 9.06 17.48
CA PHE A 249 23.13 10.47 17.11
C PHE A 249 24.00 10.73 15.87
N GLU A 250 25.23 10.19 15.85
CA GLU A 250 26.14 10.32 14.71
C GLU A 250 25.55 9.69 13.44
N ASN A 251 25.04 8.45 13.52
CA ASN A 251 24.41 7.77 12.38
C ASN A 251 23.20 8.52 11.83
N ARG A 252 22.37 9.12 12.69
CA ARG A 252 21.21 9.91 12.24
C ARG A 252 21.65 11.22 11.59
N CYS A 253 22.71 11.85 12.07
CA CYS A 253 23.32 13.01 11.41
C CYS A 253 23.90 12.63 10.04
N GLU A 254 24.61 11.51 9.93
CA GLU A 254 25.16 11.03 8.66
C GLU A 254 24.04 10.68 7.66
N LEU A 255 22.97 10.04 8.13
CA LEU A 255 21.80 9.74 7.30
C LEU A 255 21.13 11.02 6.77
N LEU A 256 20.97 12.03 7.62
CA LEU A 256 20.43 13.33 7.20
C LEU A 256 21.36 14.06 6.23
N ALA A 257 22.68 14.03 6.49
CA ALA A 257 23.68 14.61 5.60
C ALA A 257 23.64 13.95 4.23
N PHE A 258 23.54 12.63 4.17
CA PHE A 258 23.43 11.89 2.91
C PHE A 258 22.10 12.14 2.19
N ARG A 259 20.97 12.05 2.90
CA ARG A 259 19.63 12.21 2.34
C ARG A 259 19.42 13.59 1.71
N HIS A 260 19.95 14.63 2.36
CA HIS A 260 19.69 16.03 1.99
C HIS A 260 20.92 16.76 1.42
N ASP A 261 22.02 16.04 1.16
CA ASP A 261 23.30 16.60 0.66
C ASP A 261 23.82 17.76 1.52
N LEU A 262 23.81 17.60 2.86
CA LEU A 262 24.23 18.62 3.82
C LEU A 262 25.68 18.47 4.25
N ASP A 263 26.30 19.59 4.65
CA ASP A 263 27.55 19.54 5.43
C ASP A 263 27.30 18.84 6.79
N PRO A 264 28.25 18.04 7.30
CA PRO A 264 28.09 17.36 8.58
C PRO A 264 27.70 18.27 9.75
N ASN A 265 28.16 19.53 9.81
CA ASN A 265 27.79 20.45 10.89
C ASN A 265 26.34 20.91 10.76
N ASP A 266 25.86 21.11 9.54
CA ASP A 266 24.47 21.50 9.26
C ASP A 266 23.52 20.34 9.60
N ALA A 267 23.92 19.11 9.30
CA ALA A 267 23.18 17.91 9.70
C ALA A 267 23.11 17.74 11.23
N VAL A 268 24.21 17.99 11.95
CA VAL A 268 24.23 18.00 13.42
C VAL A 268 23.29 19.07 13.99
N ALA A 269 23.32 20.29 13.43
CA ALA A 269 22.44 21.36 13.86
C ALA A 269 20.96 21.01 13.61
N LEU A 270 20.64 20.50 12.42
CA LEU A 270 19.29 20.05 12.07
C LEU A 270 18.80 18.94 12.99
N TYR A 271 19.58 17.87 13.17
CA TYR A 271 19.17 16.76 14.02
C TYR A 271 18.99 17.15 15.48
N THR A 272 19.82 18.08 15.97
CA THR A 272 19.65 18.61 17.33
C THR A 272 18.35 19.40 17.47
N LEU A 273 17.96 20.17 16.44
CA LEU A 273 16.65 20.87 16.42
C LEU A 273 15.47 19.88 16.36
N ILE A 274 15.60 18.79 15.61
CA ILE A 274 14.61 17.69 15.57
C ILE A 274 14.46 17.10 16.97
N LYS A 275 15.56 16.76 17.66
CA LYS A 275 15.49 16.24 19.05
C LYS A 275 14.89 17.20 20.06
N LEU A 276 15.15 18.50 19.90
CA LEU A 276 14.49 19.51 20.72
C LEU A 276 12.98 19.55 20.45
N HIS A 277 12.55 19.45 19.18
CA HIS A 277 11.14 19.35 18.81
C HIS A 277 10.47 18.09 19.40
N GLU A 278 11.09 16.92 19.25
CA GLU A 278 10.59 15.65 19.84
C GLU A 278 10.44 15.79 21.36
N THR A 279 11.43 16.39 22.03
CA THR A 279 11.36 16.63 23.48
C THR A 279 10.18 17.54 23.84
N MET A 280 9.92 18.59 23.04
CA MET A 280 8.75 19.45 23.26
C MET A 280 7.43 18.70 23.02
N SER A 281 7.39 17.80 22.05
CA SER A 281 6.21 16.97 21.74
C SER A 281 5.90 16.02 22.90
N LEU A 282 6.91 15.30 23.41
CA LEU A 282 6.75 14.41 24.57
C LEU A 282 6.31 15.18 25.83
N LEU A 283 6.85 16.38 26.06
CA LEU A 283 6.42 17.23 27.17
C LEU A 283 4.96 17.66 27.03
N LEU A 284 4.53 18.00 25.81
CA LEU A 284 3.15 18.36 25.52
C LEU A 284 2.19 17.19 25.79
N GLU A 285 2.54 16.00 25.33
CA GLU A 285 1.74 14.78 25.54
C GLU A 285 1.65 14.38 27.02
N ALA A 286 2.72 14.61 27.78
CA ALA A 286 2.74 14.35 29.22
C ALA A 286 2.02 15.41 30.06
N THR A 287 1.67 16.56 29.47
CA THR A 287 1.01 17.67 30.18
C THR A 287 -0.50 17.45 30.22
N ASP A 288 -1.13 17.66 31.38
CA ASP A 288 -2.58 17.58 31.53
C ASP A 288 -3.26 18.59 30.57
N PRO A 289 -4.31 18.22 29.81
CA PRO A 289 -5.01 19.14 28.90
C PRO A 289 -5.45 20.47 29.54
N ASP A 290 -5.68 20.48 30.85
CA ASP A 290 -6.06 21.68 31.60
C ASP A 290 -4.88 22.60 31.97
N GLU A 291 -3.63 22.15 31.80
CA GLU A 291 -2.41 22.89 32.13
C GLU A 291 -1.77 23.48 30.86
N LEU A 292 -1.48 24.79 30.85
CA LEU A 292 -0.91 25.43 29.66
C LEU A 292 0.53 24.92 29.46
N PRO A 293 0.89 24.39 28.27
CA PRO A 293 2.23 23.86 28.01
C PRO A 293 3.36 24.87 28.27
N ARG A 294 3.07 26.17 28.09
CA ARG A 294 3.99 27.26 28.42
C ARG A 294 4.35 27.31 29.90
N ASP A 295 3.42 27.00 30.79
CA ASP A 295 3.66 27.06 32.23
C ASP A 295 4.56 25.90 32.67
N VAL A 296 4.38 24.70 32.10
CA VAL A 296 5.27 23.55 32.31
C VAL A 296 6.69 23.85 31.80
N LEU A 297 6.80 24.41 30.59
CA LEU A 297 8.09 24.81 30.01
C LEU A 297 8.78 25.94 30.76
N ALA A 298 8.03 26.95 31.22
CA ALA A 298 8.57 28.02 32.06
C ALA A 298 9.13 27.44 33.37
N THR A 299 8.40 26.49 33.97
CA THR A 299 8.84 25.80 35.20
C THR A 299 10.10 24.96 34.94
N ALA A 300 10.13 24.19 33.84
CA ALA A 300 11.29 23.39 33.45
C ALA A 300 12.52 24.25 33.11
N ALA A 301 12.32 25.36 32.40
CA ALA A 301 13.38 26.32 32.06
C ALA A 301 13.90 27.05 33.31
N GLU A 302 13.01 27.45 34.24
CA GLU A 302 13.40 28.01 35.53
C GLU A 302 14.28 27.02 36.30
N THR A 303 13.88 25.75 36.34
CA THR A 303 14.63 24.66 37.01
C THR A 303 16.00 24.42 36.35
N ALA A 304 16.08 24.50 35.02
CA ALA A 304 17.33 24.41 34.28
C ALA A 304 18.25 25.61 34.54
N THR A 305 17.71 26.83 34.59
CA THR A 305 18.51 28.03 34.91
C THR A 305 19.04 28.03 36.36
N GLU A 306 18.31 27.47 37.32
CA GLU A 306 18.79 27.34 38.71
C GLU A 306 19.98 26.38 38.86
N THR A 307 20.20 25.46 37.91
CA THR A 307 21.31 24.50 37.94
C THR A 307 22.59 24.97 37.21
N GLY A 308 22.60 26.18 36.63
CA GLY A 308 23.80 26.81 36.03
C GLY A 308 23.88 26.71 34.51
N SER A 309 22.75 26.83 33.79
CA SER A 309 22.62 26.55 32.36
C SER A 309 23.00 27.69 31.38
N ASP A 310 23.95 28.58 31.69
CA ASP A 310 24.42 29.56 30.69
C ASP A 310 24.89 28.83 29.40
N SER A 311 25.45 27.61 29.53
CA SER A 311 25.88 26.82 28.37
C SER A 311 24.73 26.30 27.51
N LEU A 312 23.56 25.99 28.08
CA LEU A 312 22.41 25.47 27.31
C LEU A 312 21.77 26.60 26.48
N VAL A 313 21.74 27.80 27.05
CA VAL A 313 21.24 29.01 26.40
C VAL A 313 22.12 29.40 25.21
N ASP A 314 23.43 29.39 25.40
CA ASP A 314 24.39 29.68 24.32
C ASP A 314 24.31 28.59 23.23
N LEU A 315 24.21 27.31 23.61
CA LEU A 315 24.05 26.19 22.70
C LEU A 315 22.77 26.30 21.84
N LEU A 316 21.63 26.68 22.43
CA LEU A 316 20.40 26.94 21.68
C LEU A 316 20.54 28.10 20.68
N GLY A 317 21.29 29.14 21.06
CA GLY A 317 21.60 30.26 20.17
C GLY A 317 22.47 29.86 18.98
N ASP A 318 23.48 29.03 19.24
CA ASP A 318 24.42 28.53 18.23
C ASP A 318 23.75 27.55 17.26
N ILE A 319 22.99 26.56 17.77
CA ILE A 319 22.24 25.60 16.95
C ILE A 319 21.16 26.33 16.14
N GLY A 320 20.39 27.20 16.80
CA GLY A 320 19.34 27.97 16.13
C GLY A 320 19.87 28.99 15.13
N ALA A 321 21.17 29.32 15.14
CA ALA A 321 21.78 30.15 14.11
C ALA A 321 21.82 29.47 12.73
N ALA A 322 21.83 28.13 12.68
CA ALA A 322 21.79 27.36 11.43
C ALA A 322 20.51 27.61 10.63
N LEU A 323 19.39 27.95 11.30
CA LEU A 323 18.14 28.37 10.65
C LEU A 323 18.25 29.66 9.85
N ALA A 324 19.41 30.32 9.83
CA ALA A 324 19.67 31.39 8.88
C ALA A 324 19.77 30.88 7.42
N ASP A 325 20.00 29.59 7.21
CA ASP A 325 19.83 28.94 5.91
C ASP A 325 18.36 28.54 5.71
N PRO A 326 17.67 29.05 4.67
CA PRO A 326 16.31 28.63 4.34
C PRO A 326 16.17 27.11 4.15
N LEU A 327 17.17 26.43 3.59
CA LEU A 327 17.11 24.97 3.40
C LEU A 327 16.97 24.24 4.73
N LEU A 328 17.75 24.63 5.75
CA LEU A 328 17.68 23.99 7.07
C LEU A 328 16.36 24.28 7.80
N ALA A 329 15.78 25.47 7.59
CA ALA A 329 14.45 25.76 8.12
C ALA A 329 13.38 24.89 7.45
N GLU A 330 13.42 24.74 6.13
CA GLU A 330 12.51 23.86 5.37
C GLU A 330 12.65 22.40 5.78
N LEU A 331 13.88 21.89 5.89
CA LEU A 331 14.16 20.53 6.33
C LEU A 331 13.74 20.27 7.77
N LEU A 332 13.84 21.27 8.66
CA LEU A 332 13.31 21.13 10.02
C LEU A 332 11.81 20.88 10.00
N VAL A 333 11.04 21.59 9.16
CA VAL A 333 9.61 21.31 8.99
C VAL A 333 9.41 19.91 8.43
N ALA A 334 10.11 19.56 7.35
CA ALA A 334 9.95 18.28 6.66
C ALA A 334 10.23 17.05 7.57
N GLU A 335 11.23 17.14 8.46
CA GLU A 335 11.64 16.05 9.35
C GLU A 335 10.92 16.08 10.71
N THR A 336 10.02 17.04 10.97
CA THR A 336 9.28 17.11 12.26
C THR A 336 7.78 17.06 12.08
N VAL A 337 7.19 18.13 11.54
CA VAL A 337 5.74 18.32 11.43
C VAL A 337 5.24 17.93 10.03
N GLY A 338 6.11 18.01 9.01
CA GLY A 338 5.79 17.71 7.63
C GLY A 338 4.57 18.49 7.12
N THR A 339 3.59 17.75 6.61
CA THR A 339 2.28 18.27 6.21
C THR A 339 1.24 18.24 7.32
N ASP A 340 1.53 17.54 8.41
CA ASP A 340 0.50 17.13 9.36
C ASP A 340 0.42 18.13 10.53
N SER A 341 -0.67 18.10 11.27
CA SER A 341 -0.87 18.90 12.48
C SER A 341 -0.14 18.31 13.68
N GLY A 342 0.25 17.03 13.59
CA GLY A 342 1.09 16.33 14.55
C GLY A 342 2.39 17.08 14.82
N GLY A 343 2.63 17.45 16.08
CA GLY A 343 3.83 18.19 16.49
C GLY A 343 3.85 19.69 16.13
N ALA A 344 2.80 20.24 15.50
CA ALA A 344 2.75 21.66 15.16
C ALA A 344 2.79 22.57 16.42
N ALA A 345 2.09 22.17 17.48
CA ALA A 345 2.14 22.88 18.77
C ALA A 345 3.55 22.87 19.37
N ALA A 346 4.25 21.74 19.28
CA ALA A 346 5.63 21.60 19.74
C ALA A 346 6.58 22.49 18.95
N LEU A 347 6.39 22.60 17.63
CA LEU A 347 7.14 23.54 16.79
C LEU A 347 6.87 24.99 17.19
N GLY A 348 5.62 25.34 17.49
CA GLY A 348 5.26 26.64 18.04
C GLY A 348 6.04 26.98 19.31
N LEU A 349 6.08 26.07 20.28
CA LEU A 349 6.84 26.25 21.53
C LEU A 349 8.35 26.35 21.28
N LEU A 350 8.90 25.50 20.42
CA LEU A 350 10.31 25.55 20.02
C LEU A 350 10.67 26.93 19.46
N THR A 351 9.83 27.51 18.60
CA THR A 351 10.08 28.85 18.03
C THR A 351 10.00 29.97 19.07
N GLU A 352 9.09 29.88 20.04
CA GLU A 352 9.02 30.83 21.17
C GLU A 352 10.31 30.79 22.01
N MET A 353 10.85 29.59 22.24
CA MET A 353 12.12 29.40 22.97
C MET A 353 13.33 29.92 22.17
N LEU A 354 13.39 29.67 20.87
CA LEU A 354 14.52 30.03 20.01
C LEU A 354 14.59 31.53 19.70
N GLU A 355 13.47 32.21 19.46
CA GLU A 355 13.42 33.60 18.99
C GLU A 355 14.32 34.59 19.78
N PRO A 356 14.33 34.60 21.14
CA PRO A 356 15.19 35.52 21.88
C PRO A 356 16.68 35.17 21.82
N LYS A 357 17.06 33.95 21.43
CA LYS A 357 18.43 33.44 21.46
C LYS A 357 19.13 33.48 20.11
N VAL A 358 18.37 33.31 19.02
CA VAL A 358 18.95 33.24 17.68
C VAL A 358 19.43 34.61 17.15
N PRO A 359 20.46 34.63 16.29
CA PRO A 359 20.91 35.85 15.62
C PRO A 359 19.82 36.43 14.72
N ARG A 360 19.94 37.72 14.40
CA ARG A 360 18.94 38.44 13.59
C ARG A 360 18.66 37.77 12.24
N ALA A 361 19.67 37.15 11.62
CA ALA A 361 19.51 36.43 10.36
C ALA A 361 18.53 35.25 10.48
N ALA A 362 18.66 34.41 11.51
CA ALA A 362 17.79 33.26 11.73
C ALA A 362 16.37 33.61 12.24
N ARG A 363 16.14 34.84 12.73
CA ARG A 363 14.82 35.24 13.25
C ARG A 363 13.72 35.23 12.17
N VAL A 364 14.07 35.42 10.90
CA VAL A 364 13.11 35.33 9.79
C VAL A 364 12.56 33.90 9.69
N ALA A 365 13.45 32.90 9.73
CA ALA A 365 13.08 31.49 9.76
C ALA A 365 12.27 31.13 11.01
N VAL A 366 12.65 31.63 12.21
CA VAL A 366 11.86 31.37 13.43
C VAL A 366 10.42 31.92 13.33
N ARG A 367 10.24 33.10 12.71
CA ARG A 367 8.90 33.66 12.44
C ARG A 367 8.13 32.83 11.41
N TRP A 368 8.81 32.36 10.37
CA TRP A 368 8.21 31.47 9.37
C TRP A 368 7.80 30.12 9.98
N LEU A 369 8.66 29.46 10.76
CA LEU A 369 8.35 28.21 11.46
C LEU A 369 7.13 28.37 12.37
N ARG A 370 7.00 29.53 13.05
CA ARG A 370 5.79 29.83 13.84
C ARG A 370 4.55 29.99 12.96
N ALA A 371 4.68 30.59 11.78
CA ALA A 371 3.59 30.67 10.84
C ALA A 371 3.17 29.28 10.33
N VAL A 372 4.12 28.39 10.05
CA VAL A 372 3.84 26.98 9.70
C VAL A 372 3.08 26.29 10.83
N ALA A 373 3.55 26.40 12.07
CA ALA A 373 2.86 25.85 13.23
C ALA A 373 1.42 26.37 13.35
N LEU A 374 1.20 27.67 13.13
CA LEU A 374 -0.13 28.28 13.18
C LEU A 374 -1.04 27.84 12.02
N ASP A 375 -0.50 27.71 10.80
CA ASP A 375 -1.26 27.25 9.63
C ASP A 375 -1.69 25.78 9.80
N ARG A 376 -0.81 24.93 10.35
CA ARG A 376 -1.09 23.51 10.62
C ARG A 376 -2.16 23.27 11.69
N ILE A 377 -2.29 24.15 12.68
CA ILE A 377 -3.38 24.09 13.67
C ILE A 377 -4.65 24.83 13.19
N GLY A 378 -4.66 25.33 11.96
CA GLY A 378 -5.82 26.00 11.35
C GLY A 378 -5.98 27.49 11.62
N ASP A 379 -5.07 28.17 12.34
CA ASP A 379 -5.13 29.62 12.55
C ASP A 379 -4.40 30.38 11.42
N VAL A 380 -4.99 30.32 10.22
CA VAL A 380 -4.41 30.90 9.00
C VAL A 380 -4.26 32.42 9.09
N GLU A 381 -5.14 33.11 9.82
CA GLU A 381 -5.00 34.56 10.02
C GLU A 381 -3.82 34.90 10.92
N ALA A 382 -3.52 34.10 11.96
CA ALA A 382 -2.31 34.26 12.74
C ALA A 382 -1.06 33.91 11.95
N ALA A 383 -1.11 32.84 11.16
CA ALA A 383 -0.02 32.48 10.24
C ALA A 383 0.29 33.64 9.28
N GLU A 384 -0.73 34.25 8.65
CA GLU A 384 -0.56 35.40 7.76
C GLU A 384 0.15 36.57 8.48
N ARG A 385 -0.19 36.85 9.75
CA ARG A 385 0.47 37.91 10.52
C ARG A 385 1.95 37.63 10.75
N GLU A 386 2.31 36.39 11.10
CA GLU A 386 3.70 35.98 11.29
C GLU A 386 4.49 36.01 9.97
N LEU A 387 3.88 35.59 8.85
CA LEU A 387 4.49 35.67 7.53
C LEU A 387 4.74 37.12 7.08
N LEU A 388 3.78 38.01 7.28
CA LEU A 388 3.94 39.44 6.98
C LEU A 388 5.01 40.08 7.87
N ALA A 389 5.12 39.66 9.12
CA ALA A 389 6.19 40.09 10.01
C ALA A 389 7.56 39.60 9.50
N ALA A 390 7.67 38.33 9.08
CA ALA A 390 8.87 37.77 8.48
C ALA A 390 9.26 38.50 7.17
N GLU A 391 8.32 38.73 6.26
CA GLU A 391 8.54 39.50 5.02
C GLU A 391 9.05 40.92 5.31
N SER A 392 8.55 41.56 6.37
CA SER A 392 9.00 42.91 6.76
C SER A 392 10.44 42.94 7.29
N MET A 393 10.96 41.81 7.75
CA MET A 393 12.32 41.66 8.28
C MET A 393 13.32 41.41 7.15
N ASP A 394 12.96 40.57 6.19
CA ASP A 394 13.70 40.33 4.95
C ASP A 394 12.73 40.10 3.79
N THR A 395 12.78 40.99 2.80
CA THR A 395 11.86 40.98 1.66
C THR A 395 12.21 39.94 0.61
N GLU A 396 13.37 39.29 0.70
CA GLU A 396 13.85 38.33 -0.30
C GLU A 396 13.96 36.90 0.26
N TRP A 397 13.51 36.66 1.50
CA TRP A 397 13.53 35.32 2.10
C TRP A 397 12.48 34.41 1.44
N PRO A 398 12.85 33.26 0.84
CA PRO A 398 11.95 32.52 -0.04
C PRO A 398 10.73 31.93 0.67
N LEU A 399 10.92 31.29 1.83
CA LEU A 399 9.85 30.54 2.49
C LEU A 399 8.63 31.40 2.89
N PRO A 400 8.77 32.57 3.56
CA PRO A 400 7.64 33.45 3.81
C PRO A 400 6.92 33.91 2.53
N LEU A 401 7.66 34.11 1.44
CA LEU A 401 7.09 34.58 0.18
C LEU A 401 6.27 33.50 -0.52
N LEU A 402 6.69 32.24 -0.46
CA LEU A 402 5.94 31.09 -0.98
C LEU A 402 4.59 30.95 -0.29
N ASP A 403 4.57 31.01 1.06
CA ASP A 403 3.33 30.89 1.82
C ASP A 403 2.41 32.11 1.66
N LEU A 404 2.97 33.33 1.62
CA LEU A 404 2.19 34.52 1.27
C LEU A 404 1.62 34.45 -0.15
N ALA A 405 2.31 33.79 -1.08
CA ALA A 405 1.79 33.58 -2.43
C ALA A 405 0.60 32.61 -2.43
N ARG A 406 0.62 31.57 -1.59
CA ARG A 406 -0.53 30.68 -1.36
C ARG A 406 -1.70 31.45 -0.76
N ILE A 407 -1.48 32.26 0.27
CA ILE A 407 -2.55 33.11 0.85
C ILE A 407 -3.10 34.11 -0.19
N ALA A 408 -2.24 34.71 -1.01
CA ALA A 408 -2.68 35.56 -2.11
C ALA A 408 -3.51 34.79 -3.15
N SER A 409 -3.14 33.53 -3.43
CA SER A 409 -3.92 32.63 -4.28
C SER A 409 -5.32 32.40 -3.70
N ASP A 410 -5.42 32.08 -2.42
CA ASP A 410 -6.72 31.86 -1.75
C ASP A 410 -7.62 33.09 -1.86
N ARG A 411 -7.06 34.29 -1.66
CA ARG A 411 -7.76 35.58 -1.81
C ARG A 411 -8.15 35.94 -3.24
N GLY A 412 -7.77 35.13 -4.24
CA GLY A 412 -8.03 35.42 -5.65
C GLY A 412 -7.13 36.53 -6.23
N ASP A 413 -6.00 36.83 -5.59
CA ASP A 413 -5.07 37.88 -6.00
C ASP A 413 -3.87 37.30 -6.78
N ALA A 414 -4.12 36.96 -8.05
CA ALA A 414 -3.09 36.38 -8.93
C ALA A 414 -1.89 37.32 -9.15
N GLU A 415 -2.09 38.64 -9.18
CA GLU A 415 -0.99 39.59 -9.37
C GLU A 415 -0.06 39.62 -8.16
N ARG A 416 -0.61 39.64 -6.94
CA ARG A 416 0.19 39.56 -5.72
C ARG A 416 0.92 38.23 -5.61
N GLY A 417 0.22 37.11 -5.85
CA GLY A 417 0.83 35.78 -5.79
C GLY A 417 2.00 35.65 -6.77
N LEU A 418 1.83 36.04 -8.04
CA LEU A 418 2.91 36.03 -9.03
C LEU A 418 4.06 36.99 -8.70
N ALA A 419 3.78 38.12 -8.03
CA ALA A 419 4.83 39.04 -7.59
C ALA A 419 5.67 38.46 -6.45
N LEU A 420 5.04 37.73 -5.52
CA LEU A 420 5.72 37.03 -4.42
C LEU A 420 6.55 35.86 -4.93
N LEU A 421 5.99 35.00 -5.79
CA LEU A 421 6.70 33.86 -6.40
C LEU A 421 7.93 34.32 -7.19
N ARG A 422 7.82 35.43 -7.94
CA ARG A 422 8.98 35.99 -8.66
C ARG A 422 10.09 36.46 -7.70
N ARG A 423 9.73 37.03 -6.54
CA ARG A 423 10.70 37.45 -5.52
C ARG A 423 11.33 36.26 -4.82
N ALA A 424 10.57 35.19 -4.61
CA ALA A 424 11.07 33.94 -4.05
C ALA A 424 12.03 33.19 -4.99
N GLY A 425 12.17 33.62 -6.25
CA GLY A 425 12.98 32.92 -7.26
C GLY A 425 12.33 31.65 -7.80
N THR A 426 11.01 31.51 -7.64
CA THR A 426 10.27 30.32 -8.09
C THR A 426 10.33 30.17 -9.61
N GLU A 427 10.62 28.96 -10.08
CA GLU A 427 10.71 28.64 -11.50
C GLU A 427 9.35 28.77 -12.23
N PRO A 428 9.32 29.11 -13.54
CA PRO A 428 8.09 29.30 -14.29
C PRO A 428 7.19 28.07 -14.42
N ASP A 429 7.75 26.87 -14.30
CA ASP A 429 7.03 25.60 -14.38
C ASP A 429 6.37 25.19 -13.05
N HIS A 430 6.68 25.89 -11.95
CA HIS A 430 6.08 25.63 -10.65
C HIS A 430 4.54 25.64 -10.73
N PRO A 431 3.85 24.64 -10.14
CA PRO A 431 2.40 24.48 -10.27
C PRO A 431 1.60 25.75 -9.94
N LEU A 432 1.95 26.43 -8.83
CA LEU A 432 1.29 27.66 -8.43
C LEU A 432 1.53 28.82 -9.41
N VAL A 433 2.72 28.92 -10.03
CA VAL A 433 2.99 29.95 -11.05
C VAL A 433 2.06 29.72 -12.25
N ARG A 434 2.02 28.49 -12.77
CA ARG A 434 1.16 28.13 -13.92
C ARG A 434 -0.32 28.36 -13.62
N LEU A 435 -0.75 28.01 -12.41
CA LEU A 435 -2.13 28.23 -11.96
C LEU A 435 -2.48 29.72 -11.96
N LEU A 436 -1.65 30.56 -11.35
CA LEU A 436 -1.92 32.00 -11.25
C LEU A 436 -1.81 32.71 -12.60
N GLU A 437 -0.89 32.29 -13.48
CA GLU A 437 -0.79 32.82 -14.84
C GLU A 437 -2.05 32.54 -15.67
N ARG A 438 -2.63 31.34 -15.54
CA ARG A 438 -3.89 30.98 -16.23
C ARG A 438 -5.06 31.84 -15.77
N HIS A 439 -5.08 32.25 -14.50
CA HIS A 439 -6.16 33.03 -13.89
C HIS A 439 -5.89 34.54 -13.84
N ARG A 440 -4.81 34.99 -14.49
CA ARG A 440 -4.44 36.41 -14.53
C ARG A 440 -5.38 37.20 -15.43
N ALA A 441 -6.21 38.05 -14.83
CA ALA A 441 -7.12 38.91 -15.59
C ALA A 441 -6.37 39.95 -16.44
N GLN A 442 -6.73 40.05 -17.72
CA GLN A 442 -6.16 41.08 -18.60
C GLN A 442 -6.96 42.39 -18.53
N PRO A 443 -6.28 43.55 -18.55
CA PRO A 443 -6.95 44.83 -18.71
C PRO A 443 -7.81 44.86 -19.98
N ARG A 444 -9.02 45.41 -19.86
CA ARG A 444 -9.93 45.61 -20.99
C ARG A 444 -9.29 46.54 -22.02
N ARG A 445 -9.07 46.02 -23.23
CA ARG A 445 -8.47 46.76 -24.34
C ARG A 445 -9.45 47.71 -25.02
N ASP A 446 -10.75 47.47 -24.84
CA ASP A 446 -11.84 48.25 -25.41
C ASP A 446 -12.20 49.50 -24.57
N LEU A 447 -11.62 49.67 -23.37
CA LEU A 447 -11.89 50.78 -22.48
C LEU A 447 -10.66 51.67 -22.28
N GLY A 448 -10.81 52.94 -22.63
CA GLY A 448 -9.80 53.96 -22.39
C GLY A 448 -9.58 54.19 -20.89
N ARG A 449 -8.33 54.33 -20.47
CA ARG A 449 -7.92 54.53 -19.06
C ARG A 449 -8.72 55.62 -18.30
N ASN A 450 -9.16 56.67 -18.98
CA ASN A 450 -9.92 57.79 -18.38
C ASN A 450 -11.44 57.72 -18.58
N GLU A 451 -11.95 56.71 -19.29
CA GLU A 451 -13.38 56.50 -19.55
C GLU A 451 -14.10 56.00 -18.31
N ALA A 452 -15.43 56.09 -18.29
CA ALA A 452 -16.25 55.55 -17.20
C ALA A 452 -16.07 54.03 -17.13
N CYS A 453 -15.90 53.50 -15.91
CA CYS A 453 -15.66 52.08 -15.72
C CYS A 453 -16.90 51.25 -16.09
N TRP A 454 -16.65 50.06 -16.68
CA TRP A 454 -17.69 49.11 -17.11
C TRP A 454 -18.62 48.63 -15.99
N CYS A 455 -18.17 48.66 -14.73
CA CYS A 455 -18.97 48.23 -13.58
C CYS A 455 -20.13 49.18 -13.21
N GLY A 456 -20.31 50.30 -13.93
CA GLY A 456 -21.38 51.25 -13.66
C GLY A 456 -21.14 52.20 -12.48
N SER A 457 -19.98 52.16 -11.82
CA SER A 457 -19.66 53.03 -10.68
C SER A 457 -19.56 54.53 -11.00
N GLY A 458 -19.54 54.89 -12.29
CA GLY A 458 -19.30 56.26 -12.77
C GLY A 458 -17.87 56.76 -12.55
N ARG A 459 -17.00 56.00 -11.87
CA ARG A 459 -15.58 56.33 -11.69
C ARG A 459 -14.81 56.08 -13.00
N LYS A 460 -13.70 56.80 -13.18
CA LYS A 460 -12.76 56.50 -14.27
C LYS A 460 -12.24 55.08 -14.14
N TYR A 461 -12.09 54.34 -15.24
CA TYR A 461 -11.60 52.96 -15.25
C TYR A 461 -10.28 52.82 -14.46
N LYS A 462 -9.32 53.73 -14.65
CA LYS A 462 -8.06 53.78 -13.89
C LYS A 462 -8.16 53.98 -12.37
N LYS A 463 -9.31 54.43 -11.89
CA LYS A 463 -9.61 54.67 -10.47
C LYS A 463 -10.63 53.65 -9.93
N CYS A 464 -11.02 52.69 -10.76
CA CYS A 464 -11.98 51.66 -10.43
C CYS A 464 -11.34 50.29 -10.66
N HIS A 465 -11.60 49.65 -11.81
CA HIS A 465 -11.17 48.27 -12.05
C HIS A 465 -9.85 48.10 -12.79
N LEU A 466 -9.20 49.16 -13.30
CA LEU A 466 -7.93 48.96 -14.01
C LEU A 466 -6.84 48.46 -13.04
N GLY A 467 -6.34 47.25 -13.26
CA GLY A 467 -5.43 46.53 -12.37
C GLY A 467 -6.13 45.86 -11.17
N ARG A 468 -7.46 45.72 -11.23
CA ARG A 468 -8.32 45.04 -10.25
C ARG A 468 -9.43 44.25 -10.94
N GLU A 469 -9.19 43.86 -12.18
CA GLU A 469 -10.07 42.99 -12.93
C GLU A 469 -10.05 41.59 -12.29
N ALA A 470 -11.22 40.98 -12.18
CA ALA A 470 -11.36 39.58 -11.82
C ALA A 470 -11.98 38.84 -13.02
N LEU A 471 -11.59 37.58 -13.20
CA LEU A 471 -12.25 36.70 -14.15
C LEU A 471 -13.68 36.39 -13.68
N PRO A 472 -14.63 36.13 -14.59
CA PRO A 472 -15.95 35.61 -14.23
C PRO A 472 -15.83 34.37 -13.34
N LEU A 473 -16.80 34.13 -12.45
CA LEU A 473 -16.78 32.98 -11.53
C LEU A 473 -16.63 31.64 -12.26
N ALA A 474 -17.32 31.47 -13.39
CA ALA A 474 -17.22 30.29 -14.26
C ALA A 474 -15.79 30.02 -14.78
N GLU A 475 -14.94 31.05 -14.90
CA GLU A 475 -13.54 30.92 -15.32
C GLU A 475 -12.58 30.73 -14.12
N ARG A 476 -13.07 30.82 -12.88
CA ARG A 476 -12.30 30.63 -11.65
C ARG A 476 -12.59 29.32 -10.94
N VAL A 477 -13.56 28.52 -11.39
CA VAL A 477 -13.92 27.25 -10.73
C VAL A 477 -12.76 26.27 -10.65
N ASP A 478 -11.97 26.15 -11.72
CA ASP A 478 -10.74 25.33 -11.70
C ASP A 478 -9.75 25.83 -10.64
N TRP A 479 -9.70 27.14 -10.38
CA TRP A 479 -8.85 27.72 -9.35
C TRP A 479 -9.38 27.43 -7.95
N LEU A 480 -10.69 27.53 -7.73
CA LEU A 480 -11.32 27.15 -6.46
C LEU A 480 -11.05 25.68 -6.14
N TYR A 481 -11.24 24.80 -7.12
CA TYR A 481 -10.92 23.37 -6.98
C TYR A 481 -9.43 23.15 -6.67
N ALA A 482 -8.53 23.88 -7.35
CA ALA A 482 -7.10 23.80 -7.10
C ALA A 482 -6.70 24.29 -5.68
N LYS A 483 -7.40 25.28 -5.10
CA LYS A 483 -7.16 25.73 -3.72
C LYS A 483 -7.50 24.64 -2.71
N ALA A 484 -8.66 24.00 -2.89
CA ALA A 484 -9.08 22.87 -2.05
C ALA A 484 -8.12 21.68 -2.20
N SER A 485 -7.74 21.36 -3.45
CA SER A 485 -6.72 20.35 -3.76
C SER A 485 -5.40 20.61 -3.03
N GLN A 486 -4.91 21.86 -3.06
CA GLN A 486 -3.69 22.24 -2.36
C GLN A 486 -3.84 22.19 -0.84
N HIS A 487 -5.04 22.40 -0.30
CA HIS A 487 -5.29 22.22 1.13
C HIS A 487 -5.16 20.75 1.53
N ALA A 488 -5.82 19.84 0.81
CA ALA A 488 -5.71 18.40 1.06
C ALA A 488 -4.28 17.87 0.91
N LEU A 489 -3.53 18.34 -0.10
CA LEU A 489 -2.14 17.94 -0.34
C LEU A 489 -1.12 18.54 0.66
N SER A 490 -1.54 19.37 1.62
CA SER A 490 -0.65 20.06 2.56
C SER A 490 -1.21 20.08 3.98
N GLY A 491 -2.01 19.08 4.34
CA GLY A 491 -2.63 18.90 5.66
C GLY A 491 -2.70 17.41 6.03
N ASP A 492 -3.52 17.10 7.03
CA ASP A 492 -3.68 15.76 7.63
C ASP A 492 -4.28 14.68 6.72
N TRP A 493 -4.48 14.99 5.44
CA TRP A 493 -5.15 14.13 4.47
C TRP A 493 -4.17 13.26 3.67
N THR A 494 -2.86 13.45 3.83
CA THR A 494 -1.83 12.70 3.09
C THR A 494 -1.89 11.20 3.35
N GLY A 495 -2.15 10.79 4.60
CA GLY A 495 -2.38 9.39 4.97
C GLY A 495 -3.58 8.79 4.24
N LEU A 496 -4.73 9.47 4.28
CA LEU A 496 -5.93 9.02 3.56
C LEU A 496 -5.73 9.03 2.03
N LEU A 497 -5.01 10.01 1.49
CA LEU A 497 -4.63 10.03 0.08
C LEU A 497 -3.79 8.80 -0.30
N ALA A 498 -2.88 8.35 0.56
CA ALA A 498 -2.09 7.14 0.32
C ALA A 498 -2.97 5.88 0.32
N GLU A 499 -3.90 5.74 1.27
CA GLU A 499 -4.84 4.61 1.34
C GLU A 499 -5.77 4.56 0.10
N VAL A 500 -6.35 5.70 -0.27
CA VAL A 500 -7.24 5.80 -1.44
C VAL A 500 -6.46 5.57 -2.74
N SER A 501 -5.22 6.06 -2.82
CA SER A 501 -4.34 5.79 -3.97
C SER A 501 -4.04 4.30 -4.09
N TYR A 502 -3.74 3.61 -2.98
CA TYR A 502 -3.53 2.17 -2.96
C TYR A 502 -4.71 1.41 -3.58
N GLU A 503 -5.93 1.71 -3.18
CA GLU A 503 -7.12 1.08 -3.77
C GLU A 503 -7.28 1.37 -5.27
N ARG A 504 -6.80 2.53 -5.75
CA ARG A 504 -6.84 2.88 -7.18
C ARG A 504 -5.84 2.07 -8.01
N PHE A 505 -4.62 1.85 -7.53
CA PHE A 505 -3.60 1.10 -8.29
C PHE A 505 -3.45 -0.36 -7.89
N ARG A 506 -4.19 -0.90 -6.91
CA ARG A 506 -4.00 -2.28 -6.42
C ARG A 506 -4.05 -3.40 -7.47
N TYR A 507 -4.64 -3.12 -8.64
CA TYR A 507 -4.73 -4.05 -9.76
C TYR A 507 -3.75 -3.74 -10.91
N ALA A 508 -2.86 -2.77 -10.72
CA ALA A 508 -1.75 -2.51 -11.63
C ALA A 508 -0.77 -3.69 -11.60
N ASP A 509 0.02 -3.82 -12.66
CA ASP A 509 1.09 -4.80 -12.71
C ASP A 509 2.14 -4.46 -11.64
N SER A 510 2.63 -5.46 -10.90
CA SER A 510 3.65 -5.27 -9.85
C SER A 510 4.95 -4.63 -10.37
N ASP A 511 5.20 -4.76 -11.66
CA ASP A 511 6.41 -4.27 -12.33
C ASP A 511 6.22 -2.84 -12.89
N ASP A 512 5.03 -2.23 -12.74
CA ASP A 512 4.75 -0.87 -13.18
C ASP A 512 5.17 0.16 -12.12
N GLU A 513 6.42 0.63 -12.24
CA GLU A 513 6.99 1.64 -11.34
C GLU A 513 6.22 2.96 -11.32
N ASP A 514 5.46 3.28 -12.39
CA ASP A 514 4.69 4.52 -12.50
C ASP A 514 3.28 4.41 -11.89
N ALA A 515 2.83 3.22 -11.48
CA ALA A 515 1.46 2.95 -11.05
C ALA A 515 0.99 3.83 -9.87
N LEU A 516 1.84 3.99 -8.86
CA LEU A 516 1.53 4.84 -7.69
C LEU A 516 1.42 6.31 -8.09
N ALA A 517 2.37 6.80 -8.90
CA ALA A 517 2.35 8.19 -9.36
C ALA A 517 1.12 8.47 -10.24
N ALA A 518 0.72 7.51 -11.08
CA ALA A 518 -0.48 7.59 -11.91
C ALA A 518 -1.76 7.61 -11.05
N ALA A 519 -1.83 6.81 -9.98
CA ALA A 519 -2.97 6.82 -9.07
C ALA A 519 -3.07 8.12 -8.26
N LEU A 520 -1.96 8.64 -7.74
CA LEU A 520 -1.94 9.94 -7.05
C LEU A 520 -2.37 11.10 -7.97
N ALA A 521 -2.07 10.99 -9.27
CA ALA A 521 -2.48 11.95 -10.28
C ALA A 521 -3.92 11.73 -10.81
N ASP A 522 -4.59 10.64 -10.42
CA ASP A 522 -5.95 10.34 -10.86
C ASP A 522 -6.94 11.30 -10.19
N PRO A 523 -7.75 12.05 -10.95
CA PRO A 523 -8.71 13.00 -10.39
C PRO A 523 -9.72 12.37 -9.41
N LEU A 524 -10.03 11.07 -9.55
CA LEU A 524 -10.95 10.39 -8.63
C LEU A 524 -10.41 10.34 -7.20
N VAL A 525 -9.12 10.08 -7.04
CA VAL A 525 -8.48 9.85 -5.73
C VAL A 525 -8.59 11.11 -4.88
N LEU A 526 -8.12 12.24 -5.42
CA LEU A 526 -8.16 13.50 -4.69
C LEU A 526 -9.60 13.98 -4.45
N ASP A 527 -10.49 13.80 -5.41
CA ASP A 527 -11.89 14.21 -5.26
C ASP A 527 -12.65 13.39 -4.21
N ALA A 528 -12.37 12.09 -4.14
CA ALA A 528 -12.90 11.22 -3.09
C ALA A 528 -12.45 11.72 -1.71
N VAL A 529 -11.17 12.04 -1.54
CA VAL A 529 -10.67 12.62 -0.27
C VAL A 529 -11.31 13.98 0.02
N LEU A 530 -11.48 14.83 -1.00
CA LEU A 530 -12.11 16.14 -0.84
C LEU A 530 -13.55 16.04 -0.34
N PHE A 531 -14.39 15.21 -0.95
CA PHE A 531 -15.83 15.22 -0.69
C PHE A 531 -16.31 14.07 0.19
N GLU A 532 -15.92 12.84 -0.10
CA GLU A 532 -16.25 11.67 0.73
C GLU A 532 -15.36 11.60 1.99
N GLY A 533 -14.11 12.06 1.92
CA GLY A 533 -13.22 12.15 3.08
C GLY A 533 -13.50 13.34 3.99
N GLY A 534 -13.97 14.46 3.43
CA GLY A 534 -14.30 15.68 4.18
C GLY A 534 -13.27 16.80 4.08
N ALA A 535 -12.17 16.63 3.33
CA ALA A 535 -11.11 17.63 3.21
C ALA A 535 -11.59 18.96 2.60
N PHE A 536 -12.63 18.94 1.77
CA PHE A 536 -13.23 20.15 1.21
C PHE A 536 -14.01 20.94 2.26
N ALA A 537 -14.67 20.26 3.21
CA ALA A 537 -15.37 20.90 4.31
C ALA A 537 -14.37 21.57 5.27
N GLU A 538 -13.29 20.88 5.60
CA GLU A 538 -12.19 21.45 6.40
C GLU A 538 -11.53 22.63 5.68
N PHE A 539 -11.25 22.52 4.38
CA PHE A 539 -10.73 23.63 3.58
C PHE A 539 -11.59 24.89 3.72
N LEU A 540 -12.91 24.73 3.67
CA LEU A 540 -13.84 25.85 3.80
C LEU A 540 -13.90 26.39 5.24
N GLU A 541 -13.81 25.53 6.24
CA GLU A 541 -13.74 25.94 7.65
C GLU A 541 -12.47 26.75 7.94
N VAL A 542 -11.31 26.22 7.54
CA VAL A 542 -9.98 26.76 7.86
C VAL A 542 -9.64 27.96 6.97
N ARG A 543 -9.90 27.87 5.66
CA ARG A 543 -9.45 28.87 4.66
C ARG A 543 -10.59 29.67 4.04
N GLY A 544 -11.86 29.32 4.30
CA GLY A 544 -13.01 29.97 3.67
C GLY A 544 -13.12 31.48 3.94
N SER A 545 -12.55 31.97 5.04
CA SER A 545 -12.47 33.41 5.35
C SER A 545 -11.53 34.20 4.42
N LEU A 546 -10.59 33.51 3.76
CA LEU A 546 -9.68 34.11 2.79
C LEU A 546 -10.30 34.24 1.41
N LEU A 547 -11.23 33.34 1.05
CA LEU A 547 -11.80 33.26 -0.28
C LEU A 547 -12.61 34.52 -0.65
N PRO A 548 -12.65 34.92 -1.94
CA PRO A 548 -13.64 35.85 -2.45
C PRO A 548 -15.07 35.39 -2.09
N ASP A 549 -15.95 36.32 -1.71
CA ASP A 549 -17.33 36.01 -1.26
C ASP A 549 -18.10 35.10 -2.24
N ASP A 550 -17.90 35.27 -3.54
CA ASP A 550 -18.57 34.49 -4.57
C ASP A 550 -18.00 33.07 -4.73
N GLU A 551 -16.69 32.88 -4.54
CA GLU A 551 -16.06 31.56 -4.48
C GLU A 551 -16.45 30.82 -3.21
N ARG A 552 -16.48 31.52 -2.08
CA ARG A 552 -16.93 30.93 -0.81
C ARG A 552 -18.36 30.42 -0.92
N LEU A 553 -19.28 31.24 -1.45
CA LEU A 553 -20.66 30.82 -1.65
C LEU A 553 -20.76 29.63 -2.63
N LEU A 554 -19.92 29.59 -3.67
CA LEU A 554 -19.87 28.47 -4.60
C LEU A 554 -19.35 27.19 -3.92
N ALA A 555 -18.31 27.29 -3.09
CA ALA A 555 -17.80 26.18 -2.30
C ALA A 555 -18.85 25.64 -1.32
N GLU A 556 -19.59 26.53 -0.64
CA GLU A 556 -20.74 26.15 0.21
C GLU A 556 -21.82 25.40 -0.60
N GLN A 557 -22.02 25.71 -1.89
CA GLN A 557 -22.92 24.97 -2.76
C GLN A 557 -22.34 23.60 -3.17
N TRP A 558 -21.03 23.50 -3.41
CA TRP A 558 -20.39 22.22 -3.77
C TRP A 558 -20.50 21.19 -2.65
N LEU A 559 -20.46 21.61 -1.38
CA LEU A 559 -20.70 20.73 -0.22
C LEU A 559 -22.11 20.12 -0.18
N LEU A 560 -23.07 20.66 -0.92
CA LEU A 560 -24.43 20.14 -1.02
C LEU A 560 -24.62 19.17 -2.21
N VAL A 561 -23.59 18.97 -3.03
CA VAL A 561 -23.64 18.12 -4.21
C VAL A 561 -23.05 16.75 -3.87
N GLU A 562 -23.85 15.71 -3.99
CA GLU A 562 -23.41 14.31 -3.84
C GLU A 562 -22.91 13.72 -5.16
N ARG A 563 -22.02 12.74 -5.06
CA ARG A 563 -21.64 11.89 -6.19
C ARG A 563 -22.81 10.98 -6.51
N SER A 564 -23.03 10.74 -7.80
CA SER A 564 -24.12 9.87 -8.23
C SER A 564 -23.75 9.09 -9.48
N VAL A 565 -24.62 8.13 -9.81
CA VAL A 565 -24.58 7.40 -11.07
C VAL A 565 -25.50 8.11 -12.04
N PHE A 566 -25.00 8.36 -13.24
CA PHE A 566 -25.72 9.07 -14.29
C PHE A 566 -25.79 8.25 -15.57
N GLU A 567 -26.93 8.33 -16.23
CA GLU A 567 -27.09 7.91 -17.61
C GLU A 567 -26.86 9.10 -18.54
N VAL A 568 -25.95 8.94 -19.50
CA VAL A 568 -25.72 9.93 -20.55
C VAL A 568 -26.90 9.88 -21.52
N GLU A 569 -27.74 10.91 -21.56
CA GLU A 569 -28.89 10.96 -22.47
C GLU A 569 -28.53 11.58 -23.81
N HIS A 570 -27.73 12.65 -23.79
CA HIS A 570 -27.31 13.36 -24.99
C HIS A 570 -25.84 13.79 -24.90
N VAL A 571 -25.16 13.80 -26.05
CA VAL A 571 -23.76 14.21 -26.16
C VAL A 571 -23.63 15.19 -27.32
N GLN A 572 -23.01 16.34 -27.05
CA GLN A 572 -22.57 17.29 -28.05
C GLN A 572 -21.04 17.32 -28.07
N PRO A 573 -20.39 16.56 -28.99
CA PRO A 573 -18.94 16.33 -28.92
C PRO A 573 -18.11 17.62 -28.95
N GLY A 574 -17.25 17.79 -27.93
CA GLY A 574 -16.37 18.96 -27.79
C GLY A 574 -16.99 20.16 -27.05
N GLU A 575 -18.23 20.03 -26.58
CA GLU A 575 -19.01 21.08 -25.93
C GLU A 575 -19.57 20.64 -24.57
N GLY A 576 -20.37 19.56 -24.53
CA GLY A 576 -21.00 19.11 -23.29
C GLY A 576 -21.87 17.88 -23.43
N VAL A 577 -22.53 17.52 -22.33
CA VAL A 577 -23.40 16.35 -22.21
C VAL A 577 -24.65 16.68 -21.39
N ILE A 578 -25.75 15.97 -21.67
CA ILE A 578 -26.93 15.94 -20.81
C ILE A 578 -26.94 14.58 -20.12
N VAL A 579 -26.98 14.60 -18.80
CA VAL A 579 -26.92 13.40 -17.96
C VAL A 579 -28.12 13.36 -17.05
N ARG A 580 -28.72 12.18 -16.88
CA ARG A 580 -29.79 11.94 -15.93
C ARG A 580 -29.30 11.10 -14.77
N ASP A 581 -29.46 11.62 -13.57
CA ASP A 581 -29.18 10.91 -12.33
C ASP A 581 -30.12 9.70 -12.23
N VAL A 582 -29.56 8.50 -12.05
CA VAL A 582 -30.38 7.27 -11.96
C VAL A 582 -30.92 7.03 -10.55
N ARG A 583 -30.36 7.68 -9.52
CA ARG A 583 -30.84 7.66 -8.12
C ARG A 583 -32.02 8.60 -7.94
N THR A 584 -31.93 9.82 -8.46
CA THR A 584 -32.94 10.89 -8.23
C THR A 584 -33.89 11.11 -9.41
N GLY A 585 -33.45 10.80 -10.64
CA GLY A 585 -34.17 11.12 -11.87
C GLY A 585 -33.94 12.54 -12.39
N ASP A 586 -33.17 13.36 -11.68
CA ASP A 586 -32.85 14.73 -12.09
C ASP A 586 -31.95 14.74 -13.34
N THR A 587 -32.08 15.78 -14.16
CA THR A 587 -31.33 15.92 -15.42
C THR A 587 -30.46 17.16 -15.38
N HIS A 588 -29.18 17.00 -15.71
CA HIS A 588 -28.17 18.06 -15.68
C HIS A 588 -27.57 18.27 -17.07
N GLU A 589 -27.50 19.52 -17.51
CA GLU A 589 -26.71 19.93 -18.66
C GLU A 589 -25.32 20.36 -18.19
N VAL A 590 -24.30 19.59 -18.58
CA VAL A 590 -22.93 19.72 -18.07
C VAL A 590 -22.01 20.14 -19.21
N HIS A 591 -21.27 21.24 -18.98
CA HIS A 591 -20.23 21.70 -19.88
C HIS A 591 -18.98 20.84 -19.66
N GLU A 592 -18.68 19.99 -20.64
CA GLU A 592 -17.55 19.07 -20.58
C GLU A 592 -17.00 18.81 -21.99
N ARG A 593 -15.83 19.36 -22.28
CA ARG A 593 -15.29 19.41 -23.66
C ARG A 593 -14.44 18.19 -24.03
N ALA A 594 -13.76 17.59 -23.07
CA ALA A 594 -12.88 16.45 -23.32
C ALA A 594 -13.69 15.15 -23.33
N ALA A 595 -14.45 14.89 -22.28
CA ALA A 595 -15.19 13.63 -22.14
C ALA A 595 -16.36 13.51 -23.13
N SER A 596 -17.00 14.61 -23.53
CA SER A 596 -18.05 14.59 -24.57
C SER A 596 -17.57 14.07 -25.93
N ARG A 597 -16.26 13.97 -26.17
CA ARG A 597 -15.72 13.35 -27.39
C ARG A 597 -15.68 11.82 -27.33
N GLN A 598 -15.78 11.24 -26.13
CA GLN A 598 -15.64 9.81 -25.89
C GLN A 598 -16.94 9.18 -25.37
N LEU A 599 -17.70 9.91 -24.54
CA LEU A 599 -18.97 9.48 -23.99
C LEU A 599 -20.02 9.24 -25.09
N ARG A 600 -20.92 8.30 -24.83
CA ARG A 600 -22.01 7.92 -25.73
C ARG A 600 -23.35 7.96 -25.00
N ALA A 601 -24.42 8.30 -25.73
CA ALA A 601 -25.76 8.18 -25.20
C ALA A 601 -26.05 6.73 -24.77
N GLY A 602 -26.71 6.55 -23.63
CA GLY A 602 -26.99 5.26 -22.98
C GLY A 602 -25.90 4.74 -22.04
N GLN A 603 -24.70 5.36 -22.04
CA GLN A 603 -23.62 4.98 -21.13
C GLN A 603 -23.94 5.38 -19.69
N LEU A 604 -23.56 4.54 -18.72
CA LEU A 604 -23.59 4.88 -17.30
C LEU A 604 -22.22 5.37 -16.85
N ILE A 605 -22.22 6.42 -16.05
CA ILE A 605 -21.02 7.03 -15.45
C ILE A 605 -21.26 7.32 -13.96
N CYS A 606 -20.22 7.25 -13.14
CA CYS A 606 -20.18 7.78 -11.78
C CYS A 606 -19.37 9.08 -11.80
N ALA A 607 -19.99 10.18 -11.38
CA ALA A 607 -19.40 11.52 -11.47
C ALA A 607 -20.03 12.47 -10.44
N ARG A 608 -19.49 13.69 -10.35
CA ARG A 608 -20.07 14.78 -9.55
C ARG A 608 -20.27 16.04 -10.41
N PRO A 609 -21.45 16.26 -10.98
CA PRO A 609 -21.76 17.51 -11.67
C PRO A 609 -21.97 18.63 -10.65
N VAL A 610 -21.07 19.60 -10.60
CA VAL A 610 -21.14 20.74 -9.67
C VAL A 610 -21.43 22.07 -10.41
N PRO A 611 -22.06 23.06 -9.74
CA PRO A 611 -22.29 24.36 -10.35
C PRO A 611 -20.98 25.11 -10.60
N ALA A 612 -20.95 25.88 -11.69
CA ALA A 612 -19.87 26.77 -12.08
C ALA A 612 -20.42 28.14 -12.53
N GLY A 613 -21.24 28.74 -11.67
CA GLY A 613 -22.09 29.89 -12.02
C GLY A 613 -23.42 29.41 -12.62
N ASP A 614 -23.73 29.85 -13.84
CA ASP A 614 -24.99 29.49 -14.52
C ASP A 614 -24.93 28.14 -15.28
N THR A 615 -23.79 27.46 -15.23
CA THR A 615 -23.53 26.16 -15.90
C THR A 615 -23.10 25.10 -14.90
N MET A 616 -23.23 23.82 -15.24
CA MET A 616 -22.64 22.71 -14.47
C MET A 616 -21.35 22.22 -15.14
N VAL A 617 -20.40 21.72 -14.36
CA VAL A 617 -19.16 21.08 -14.83
C VAL A 617 -18.90 19.78 -14.07
N PHE A 618 -18.04 18.91 -14.58
CA PHE A 618 -17.53 17.77 -13.83
C PHE A 618 -16.18 18.10 -13.17
N PHE A 619 -16.04 17.72 -11.90
CA PHE A 619 -14.75 17.56 -11.23
C PHE A 619 -14.60 16.12 -10.73
N GLY A 620 -13.37 15.72 -10.40
CA GLY A 620 -13.11 14.44 -9.75
C GLY A 620 -13.20 13.19 -10.62
N GLY A 621 -13.00 13.35 -11.92
CA GLY A 621 -13.04 12.23 -12.86
C GLY A 621 -14.45 11.83 -13.27
N ILE A 622 -14.52 11.00 -14.31
CA ILE A 622 -15.76 10.46 -14.86
C ILE A 622 -15.54 8.95 -15.00
N GLU A 623 -16.07 8.19 -14.05
CA GLU A 623 -15.84 6.75 -13.98
C GLU A 623 -16.91 6.01 -14.79
N PRO A 624 -16.55 5.19 -15.80
CA PRO A 624 -17.54 4.38 -16.50
C PRO A 624 -18.09 3.29 -15.57
N VAL A 625 -19.40 3.06 -15.64
CA VAL A 625 -20.10 2.06 -14.81
C VAL A 625 -20.71 1.01 -15.74
N ALA A 626 -20.43 -0.27 -15.51
CA ALA A 626 -21.10 -1.33 -16.25
C ALA A 626 -22.55 -1.52 -15.74
N LEU A 627 -23.45 -1.96 -16.62
CA LEU A 627 -24.87 -2.10 -16.27
C LEU A 627 -25.11 -3.01 -15.05
N HIS A 628 -24.31 -4.08 -14.91
CA HIS A 628 -24.39 -5.01 -13.79
C HIS A 628 -23.83 -4.45 -12.46
N GLU A 629 -23.02 -3.38 -12.53
CA GLU A 629 -22.46 -2.71 -11.35
C GLU A 629 -23.38 -1.60 -10.83
N ARG A 630 -24.35 -1.15 -11.65
CA ARG A 630 -25.24 -0.03 -11.34
C ARG A 630 -25.93 -0.19 -9.99
N ALA A 631 -26.56 -1.34 -9.73
CA ALA A 631 -27.33 -1.54 -8.50
C ALA A 631 -26.43 -1.51 -7.26
N VAL A 632 -25.30 -2.21 -7.31
CA VAL A 632 -24.31 -2.27 -6.22
C VAL A 632 -23.73 -0.89 -5.94
N LEU A 633 -23.41 -0.12 -6.97
CA LEU A 633 -22.86 1.22 -6.79
C LEU A 633 -23.90 2.22 -6.26
N ILE A 634 -25.17 2.10 -6.65
CA ILE A 634 -26.25 2.91 -6.08
C ILE A 634 -26.41 2.60 -4.60
N GLU A 635 -26.51 1.32 -4.24
CA GLU A 635 -26.61 0.88 -2.84
C GLU A 635 -25.44 1.40 -2.01
N LEU A 636 -24.22 1.30 -2.55
CA LEU A 636 -23.03 1.82 -1.89
C LEU A 636 -23.12 3.35 -1.67
N LEU A 637 -23.54 4.12 -2.67
CA LEU A 637 -23.65 5.59 -2.57
C LEU A 637 -24.79 6.04 -1.64
N ASP A 638 -25.86 5.25 -1.52
CA ASP A 638 -26.96 5.51 -0.60
C ASP A 638 -26.54 5.32 0.87
N ASP A 639 -25.51 4.51 1.13
CA ASP A 639 -24.92 4.27 2.46
C ASP A 639 -23.80 5.28 2.82
N GLU A 640 -23.56 6.32 2.00
CA GLU A 640 -22.53 7.36 2.22
C GLU A 640 -21.13 6.76 2.50
N PRO A 641 -20.50 6.13 1.49
CA PRO A 641 -19.28 5.37 1.68
C PRO A 641 -18.08 6.29 1.95
N ASP A 642 -17.15 5.81 2.76
CA ASP A 642 -15.84 6.44 2.90
C ASP A 642 -15.06 6.38 1.56
N PRO A 643 -14.06 7.25 1.35
CA PRO A 643 -13.36 7.33 0.07
C PRO A 643 -12.58 6.06 -0.29
N VAL A 644 -12.08 5.31 0.69
CA VAL A 644 -11.34 4.05 0.46
C VAL A 644 -12.30 3.01 -0.12
N THR A 645 -13.46 2.82 0.53
CA THR A 645 -14.50 1.89 0.07
C THR A 645 -15.04 2.28 -1.31
N LEU A 646 -15.29 3.57 -1.55
CA LEU A 646 -15.77 4.06 -2.84
C LEU A 646 -14.77 3.78 -3.97
N VAL A 647 -13.50 4.14 -3.78
CA VAL A 647 -12.46 3.96 -4.81
C VAL A 647 -12.15 2.48 -5.01
N ALA A 648 -12.17 1.67 -3.96
CA ALA A 648 -12.04 0.22 -4.05
C ALA A 648 -13.12 -0.38 -4.98
N GLN A 649 -14.38 0.03 -4.83
CA GLN A 649 -15.50 -0.46 -5.65
C GLN A 649 -15.38 0.02 -7.11
N LEU A 650 -15.06 1.29 -7.34
CA LEU A 650 -14.90 1.83 -8.71
C LEU A 650 -13.67 1.26 -9.44
N SER A 651 -12.65 0.84 -8.69
CA SER A 651 -11.43 0.27 -9.25
C SER A 651 -11.54 -1.24 -9.53
N ARG A 652 -12.62 -1.92 -9.09
CA ARG A 652 -12.88 -3.34 -9.42
C ARG A 652 -12.95 -3.62 -10.92
N ARG A 653 -13.26 -2.62 -11.74
CA ARG A 653 -13.22 -2.74 -13.22
C ARG A 653 -11.84 -3.05 -13.77
N PHE A 654 -10.78 -2.79 -13.00
CA PHE A 654 -9.39 -3.13 -13.34
C PHE A 654 -8.98 -4.51 -12.78
N ALA A 655 -9.81 -5.13 -11.94
CA ALA A 655 -9.49 -6.43 -11.37
C ALA A 655 -9.32 -7.46 -12.48
N PRO A 656 -8.30 -8.32 -12.39
CA PRO A 656 -8.20 -9.45 -13.31
C PRO A 656 -9.45 -10.33 -13.16
N PRO A 657 -9.93 -10.95 -14.25
CA PRO A 657 -11.08 -11.84 -14.17
C PRO A 657 -10.76 -13.00 -13.22
N THR A 658 -11.68 -13.30 -12.30
CA THR A 658 -11.54 -14.47 -11.43
C THR A 658 -11.64 -15.74 -12.27
N LEU A 659 -10.54 -16.48 -12.32
CA LEU A 659 -10.45 -17.72 -13.06
C LEU A 659 -11.12 -18.84 -12.26
N VAL A 660 -12.36 -19.18 -12.64
CA VAL A 660 -13.08 -20.34 -12.08
C VAL A 660 -13.20 -21.46 -13.10
N ASN A 661 -13.21 -22.69 -12.60
CA ASN A 661 -13.53 -23.86 -13.39
C ASN A 661 -15.03 -23.87 -13.70
N THR A 662 -15.44 -24.91 -14.40
CA THR A 662 -16.79 -25.05 -14.93
C THR A 662 -17.82 -25.34 -13.85
N GLU A 663 -17.40 -25.70 -12.64
CA GLU A 663 -18.25 -25.93 -11.47
C GLU A 663 -18.23 -24.75 -10.50
N GLY A 664 -17.49 -23.67 -10.82
CA GLY A 664 -17.39 -22.47 -9.99
C GLY A 664 -16.23 -22.48 -8.99
N ASP A 665 -15.41 -23.53 -8.94
CA ASP A 665 -14.23 -23.55 -8.05
C ASP A 665 -13.11 -22.68 -8.65
N SER A 666 -12.31 -22.03 -7.81
CA SER A 666 -11.08 -21.37 -8.25
C SER A 666 -10.17 -22.32 -9.03
N LEU A 667 -9.66 -21.86 -10.16
CA LEU A 667 -8.70 -22.63 -10.96
C LEU A 667 -7.39 -22.76 -10.19
N ALA A 668 -6.92 -23.99 -10.04
CA ALA A 668 -5.61 -24.33 -9.52
C ALA A 668 -5.06 -25.49 -10.32
N ILE A 669 -3.77 -25.50 -10.62
CA ILE A 669 -3.11 -26.70 -11.15
C ILE A 669 -2.85 -27.59 -9.95
N CYS A 670 -3.45 -28.77 -9.93
CA CYS A 670 -3.17 -29.73 -8.89
C CYS A 670 -2.59 -30.98 -9.55
N GLU A 671 -1.38 -31.35 -9.15
CA GLU A 671 -0.72 -32.59 -9.56
C GLU A 671 -0.37 -33.40 -8.31
N ALA A 672 -0.83 -34.65 -8.24
CA ALA A 672 -0.47 -35.55 -7.14
C ALA A 672 0.08 -36.86 -7.68
N SER A 673 1.15 -37.36 -7.07
CA SER A 673 1.70 -38.69 -7.35
C SER A 673 1.42 -39.61 -6.18
N VAL A 674 0.73 -40.72 -6.44
CA VAL A 674 0.31 -41.69 -5.42
C VAL A 674 0.94 -43.04 -5.72
N ARG A 675 1.65 -43.64 -4.75
CA ARG A 675 2.07 -45.04 -4.85
C ARG A 675 0.94 -45.97 -4.43
N VAL A 676 0.58 -46.88 -5.32
CA VAL A 676 -0.47 -47.90 -5.12
C VAL A 676 0.16 -49.23 -4.68
N ASP A 677 -0.53 -50.01 -3.84
CA ASP A 677 -0.03 -51.29 -3.30
C ASP A 677 -0.13 -52.43 -4.32
N ASP A 678 -1.25 -52.53 -5.05
CA ASP A 678 -1.50 -53.52 -6.10
C ASP A 678 -1.82 -52.84 -7.44
N PRO A 679 -0.80 -52.55 -8.27
CA PRO A 679 -1.00 -51.90 -9.57
C PRO A 679 -1.91 -52.66 -10.52
N ALA A 680 -2.00 -54.00 -10.41
CA ALA A 680 -2.90 -54.79 -11.24
C ALA A 680 -4.34 -54.74 -10.71
N GLY A 681 -4.50 -54.79 -9.39
CA GLY A 681 -5.80 -54.67 -8.71
C GLY A 681 -6.44 -53.29 -8.86
N ILE A 682 -5.64 -52.23 -8.78
CA ILE A 682 -6.15 -50.85 -8.84
C ILE A 682 -6.73 -50.51 -10.23
N GLN A 683 -6.19 -51.07 -11.33
CA GLN A 683 -6.75 -50.81 -12.67
C GLN A 683 -8.21 -51.22 -12.77
N GLY A 684 -8.56 -52.40 -12.26
CA GLY A 684 -9.94 -52.88 -12.27
C GLY A 684 -10.85 -52.06 -11.35
N ALA A 685 -10.30 -51.48 -10.29
CA ALA A 685 -11.03 -50.58 -9.40
C ALA A 685 -11.26 -49.20 -10.05
N LEU A 686 -10.26 -48.67 -10.76
CA LEU A 686 -10.34 -47.42 -11.52
C LEU A 686 -11.31 -47.52 -12.70
N ASP A 687 -11.31 -48.66 -13.43
CA ASP A 687 -12.27 -48.94 -14.51
C ASP A 687 -13.74 -48.92 -14.01
N GLY A 688 -13.97 -49.11 -12.70
CA GLY A 688 -15.29 -49.03 -12.08
C GLY A 688 -15.72 -47.63 -11.66
N VAL A 689 -14.82 -46.65 -11.67
CA VAL A 689 -15.05 -45.29 -11.15
C VAL A 689 -14.81 -44.21 -12.21
N TYR A 690 -13.85 -44.41 -13.12
CA TYR A 690 -13.41 -43.46 -14.12
C TYR A 690 -13.47 -44.06 -15.53
N ASP A 691 -13.52 -43.21 -16.55
CA ASP A 691 -13.56 -43.65 -17.95
C ASP A 691 -12.14 -43.95 -18.45
N ARG A 692 -11.87 -45.22 -18.80
CA ARG A 692 -10.57 -45.63 -19.35
C ARG A 692 -10.41 -45.13 -20.80
N VAL A 693 -9.22 -44.61 -21.13
CA VAL A 693 -8.85 -44.25 -22.51
C VAL A 693 -8.31 -45.48 -23.23
N ASP A 694 -9.00 -45.91 -24.29
CA ASP A 694 -8.61 -47.10 -25.06
C ASP A 694 -7.31 -46.87 -25.85
N GLY A 695 -6.36 -47.79 -25.73
CA GLY A 695 -5.16 -47.86 -26.57
C GLY A 695 -3.99 -46.99 -26.14
N GLU A 696 -4.04 -46.36 -24.96
CA GLU A 696 -2.91 -45.64 -24.37
C GLU A 696 -2.07 -46.54 -23.43
N GLU A 697 -0.75 -46.36 -23.48
CA GLU A 697 0.23 -46.96 -22.57
C GLU A 697 1.22 -45.85 -22.15
N PRO A 698 1.39 -45.56 -20.85
CA PRO A 698 0.74 -46.21 -19.70
C PRO A 698 -0.79 -46.01 -19.66
N PRO A 699 -1.54 -46.88 -18.95
CA PRO A 699 -2.99 -46.77 -18.82
C PRO A 699 -3.44 -45.42 -18.26
N ARG A 700 -4.48 -44.85 -18.88
CA ARG A 700 -5.04 -43.53 -18.53
C ARG A 700 -6.55 -43.61 -18.28
N TRP A 701 -7.02 -42.86 -17.29
CA TRP A 701 -8.43 -42.64 -16.98
C TRP A 701 -8.77 -41.17 -16.92
N ILE A 702 -10.04 -40.87 -17.21
CA ILE A 702 -10.60 -39.52 -17.20
C ILE A 702 -11.89 -39.52 -16.38
N GLU A 703 -12.03 -38.57 -15.45
CA GLU A 703 -13.31 -38.23 -14.84
C GLU A 703 -13.95 -37.13 -15.68
N HIS A 704 -15.22 -37.30 -16.08
CA HIS A 704 -15.97 -36.26 -16.78
C HIS A 704 -17.03 -35.61 -15.88
N VAL A 705 -17.30 -34.33 -16.12
CA VAL A 705 -18.48 -33.62 -15.62
C VAL A 705 -19.29 -33.12 -16.80
N THR A 706 -20.61 -33.24 -16.73
CA THR A 706 -21.51 -32.61 -17.70
C THR A 706 -21.97 -31.28 -17.14
N ASN A 707 -21.57 -30.17 -17.77
CA ASN A 707 -22.14 -28.86 -17.48
C ASN A 707 -22.69 -28.25 -18.79
N ASP A 708 -23.91 -27.70 -18.72
CA ASP A 708 -24.64 -27.11 -19.85
C ASP A 708 -24.71 -28.03 -21.09
N GLY A 709 -24.85 -29.34 -20.86
CA GLY A 709 -24.90 -30.36 -21.92
C GLY A 709 -23.54 -30.70 -22.55
N MET A 710 -22.45 -30.03 -22.15
CA MET A 710 -21.10 -30.34 -22.60
C MET A 710 -20.37 -31.24 -21.61
N LEU A 711 -19.79 -32.31 -22.13
CA LEU A 711 -18.89 -33.19 -21.39
C LEU A 711 -17.53 -32.49 -21.27
N ARG A 712 -17.05 -32.28 -20.04
CA ARG A 712 -15.76 -31.64 -19.74
C ARG A 712 -14.92 -32.51 -18.82
N VAL A 713 -13.60 -32.46 -18.98
CA VAL A 713 -12.68 -33.21 -18.13
C VAL A 713 -12.63 -32.59 -16.74
N ARG A 714 -12.79 -33.43 -15.73
CA ARG A 714 -12.80 -33.10 -14.30
C ARG A 714 -11.51 -33.53 -13.60
N ALA A 715 -10.96 -34.69 -13.99
CA ALA A 715 -9.68 -35.21 -13.52
C ALA A 715 -9.04 -36.11 -14.59
N THR A 716 -7.72 -36.18 -14.63
CA THR A 716 -6.96 -37.16 -15.42
C THR A 716 -6.11 -38.01 -14.47
N LEU A 717 -6.08 -39.32 -14.69
CA LEU A 717 -5.24 -40.25 -13.93
C LEU A 717 -4.39 -41.08 -14.89
N VAL A 718 -3.10 -41.21 -14.62
CA VAL A 718 -2.15 -42.00 -15.43
C VAL A 718 -1.35 -42.92 -14.52
N LEU A 719 -1.38 -44.23 -14.78
CA LEU A 719 -0.69 -45.23 -13.96
C LEU A 719 0.60 -45.71 -14.64
N ASP A 720 1.76 -45.28 -14.14
CA ASP A 720 3.07 -45.76 -14.57
C ASP A 720 3.72 -46.63 -13.49
N GLY A 721 3.87 -47.92 -13.76
CA GLY A 721 4.39 -48.89 -12.80
C GLY A 721 3.50 -49.01 -11.56
N ASP A 722 4.01 -48.60 -10.40
CA ASP A 722 3.30 -48.55 -9.12
C ASP A 722 2.87 -47.13 -8.72
N THR A 723 3.05 -46.15 -9.61
CA THR A 723 2.79 -44.74 -9.33
C THR A 723 1.64 -44.23 -10.20
N LEU A 724 0.60 -43.73 -9.56
CA LEU A 724 -0.57 -43.11 -10.17
C LEU A 724 -0.43 -41.59 -10.09
N ARG A 725 -0.24 -40.94 -11.24
CA ARG A 725 -0.26 -39.48 -11.37
C ARG A 725 -1.69 -39.01 -11.56
N VAL A 726 -2.09 -38.01 -10.79
CA VAL A 726 -3.43 -37.40 -10.81
C VAL A 726 -3.27 -35.93 -11.17
N GLU A 727 -4.10 -35.47 -12.10
CA GLU A 727 -4.17 -34.06 -12.49
C GLU A 727 -5.60 -33.55 -12.38
N THR A 728 -5.78 -32.44 -11.67
CA THR A 728 -7.04 -31.69 -11.61
C THR A 728 -6.78 -30.20 -11.79
N ASN A 729 -7.84 -29.45 -12.10
CA ASN A 729 -7.78 -28.00 -12.25
C ASN A 729 -8.45 -27.22 -11.10
N SER A 730 -8.66 -27.87 -9.94
CA SER A 730 -9.04 -27.21 -8.70
C SER A 730 -8.72 -28.11 -7.50
N GLU A 731 -8.43 -27.49 -6.36
CA GLU A 731 -8.12 -28.20 -5.11
C GLU A 731 -9.29 -29.08 -4.62
N PRO A 732 -10.56 -28.62 -4.64
CA PRO A 732 -11.70 -29.49 -4.29
C PRO A 732 -11.83 -30.72 -5.20
N ARG A 733 -11.41 -30.60 -6.48
CA ARG A 733 -11.34 -31.74 -7.39
C ARG A 733 -10.21 -32.69 -7.01
N MET A 734 -9.04 -32.20 -6.63
CA MET A 734 -7.92 -33.04 -6.18
C MET A 734 -8.29 -33.81 -4.91
N ASP A 735 -8.84 -33.13 -3.90
CA ASP A 735 -9.25 -33.74 -2.64
C ASP A 735 -10.27 -34.86 -2.86
N ARG A 736 -11.23 -34.66 -3.77
CA ARG A 736 -12.21 -35.68 -4.13
C ARG A 736 -11.56 -36.90 -4.76
N VAL A 737 -10.60 -36.70 -5.67
CA VAL A 737 -9.90 -37.80 -6.34
C VAL A 737 -9.05 -38.56 -5.33
N LEU A 738 -8.25 -37.87 -4.51
CA LEU A 738 -7.44 -38.48 -3.47
C LEU A 738 -8.29 -39.26 -2.46
N ALA A 739 -9.39 -38.70 -1.97
CA ALA A 739 -10.32 -39.40 -1.08
C ALA A 739 -10.94 -40.66 -1.74
N THR A 740 -11.18 -40.59 -3.05
CA THR A 740 -11.65 -41.75 -3.82
C THR A 740 -10.56 -42.80 -3.93
N LEU A 741 -9.32 -42.42 -4.23
CA LEU A 741 -8.18 -43.32 -4.29
C LEU A 741 -7.92 -43.99 -2.93
N THR A 742 -7.97 -43.26 -1.80
CA THR A 742 -7.81 -43.84 -0.45
C THR A 742 -8.85 -44.93 -0.17
N ARG A 743 -10.05 -44.78 -0.72
CA ARG A 743 -11.13 -45.77 -0.56
C ARG A 743 -10.90 -47.01 -1.44
N LEU A 744 -10.30 -46.84 -2.62
CA LEU A 744 -10.00 -47.95 -3.55
C LEU A 744 -8.75 -48.73 -3.11
N ASP A 745 -7.74 -48.02 -2.62
CA ASP A 745 -6.50 -48.57 -2.07
C ASP A 745 -6.18 -47.92 -0.70
N PRO A 746 -6.64 -48.51 0.41
CA PRO A 746 -6.36 -48.01 1.75
C PRO A 746 -4.88 -48.06 2.15
N ALA A 747 -4.04 -48.80 1.41
CA ALA A 747 -2.61 -48.91 1.66
C ALA A 747 -1.79 -47.93 0.79
N MET A 748 -2.45 -47.13 -0.06
CA MET A 748 -1.78 -46.16 -0.91
C MET A 748 -1.01 -45.13 -0.08
N THR A 749 0.06 -44.60 -0.65
CA THR A 749 0.84 -43.49 -0.06
C THR A 749 0.95 -42.35 -1.05
N VAL A 750 0.60 -41.13 -0.63
CA VAL A 750 0.85 -39.92 -1.42
C VAL A 750 2.35 -39.65 -1.38
N LEU A 751 2.98 -39.61 -2.54
CA LEU A 751 4.41 -39.30 -2.71
C LEU A 751 4.63 -37.80 -2.83
N ASP A 752 3.73 -37.13 -3.54
CA ASP A 752 3.77 -35.71 -3.86
C ASP A 752 2.35 -35.19 -4.10
N ASP A 753 2.09 -33.94 -3.75
CA ASP A 753 0.82 -33.21 -3.95
C ASP A 753 1.16 -31.72 -4.11
N ASP A 754 1.38 -31.31 -5.36
CA ASP A 754 1.63 -29.92 -5.73
C ASP A 754 0.32 -29.24 -6.12
N ARG A 755 0.08 -28.06 -5.52
CA ARG A 755 -1.14 -27.27 -5.74
C ARG A 755 -0.76 -25.82 -5.98
N ARG A 756 -1.00 -25.37 -7.21
CA ARG A 756 -0.68 -24.01 -7.65
C ARG A 756 -1.94 -23.26 -8.10
N PRO A 757 -2.46 -22.33 -7.28
CA PRO A 757 -3.55 -21.45 -7.67
C PRO A 757 -3.21 -20.65 -8.94
N LEU A 758 -4.17 -20.48 -9.85
CA LEU A 758 -4.07 -19.62 -11.02
C LEU A 758 -4.89 -18.36 -10.76
N ARG A 759 -4.22 -17.28 -10.36
CA ARG A 759 -4.87 -16.05 -9.85
C ARG A 759 -5.26 -15.07 -10.95
N ASN A 760 -4.59 -15.11 -12.11
CA ASN A 760 -4.86 -14.19 -13.21
C ASN A 760 -4.60 -14.83 -14.59
N THR A 761 -5.06 -14.14 -15.63
CA THR A 761 -4.92 -14.58 -17.02
C THR A 761 -3.47 -14.63 -17.50
N ARG A 762 -2.55 -13.86 -16.91
CA ARG A 762 -1.13 -13.91 -17.27
C ARG A 762 -0.50 -15.22 -16.80
N GLU A 763 -0.76 -15.65 -15.57
CA GLU A 763 -0.35 -16.95 -15.06
C GLU A 763 -0.93 -18.09 -15.90
N ALA A 764 -2.22 -18.01 -16.24
CA ALA A 764 -2.87 -18.99 -17.11
C ALA A 764 -2.25 -19.02 -18.52
N ALA A 765 -1.89 -17.87 -19.09
CA ALA A 765 -1.24 -17.77 -20.40
C ALA A 765 0.20 -18.32 -20.37
N ALA A 766 0.99 -17.94 -19.37
CA ALA A 766 2.35 -18.43 -19.18
C ALA A 766 2.36 -19.95 -19.00
N LEU A 767 1.34 -20.52 -18.36
CA LEU A 767 1.16 -21.96 -18.23
C LEU A 767 0.69 -22.61 -19.53
N ALA A 768 -0.24 -22.00 -20.26
CA ALA A 768 -0.70 -22.51 -21.55
C ALA A 768 0.45 -22.65 -22.56
N GLU A 769 1.48 -21.80 -22.46
CA GLU A 769 2.73 -21.94 -23.23
C GLU A 769 3.63 -23.10 -22.78
N GLN A 770 3.46 -23.59 -21.55
CA GLN A 770 4.24 -24.70 -20.97
C GLN A 770 3.57 -26.06 -21.18
N MET A 771 2.26 -26.11 -21.41
CA MET A 771 1.55 -27.37 -21.67
C MET A 771 1.84 -27.88 -23.11
N PRO A 772 2.21 -29.15 -23.30
CA PRO A 772 2.34 -29.71 -24.64
C PRO A 772 0.98 -29.72 -25.33
N VAL A 773 0.89 -29.06 -26.49
CA VAL A 773 -0.30 -29.09 -27.36
C VAL A 773 -0.55 -30.54 -27.79
N THR A 774 -1.38 -31.25 -27.03
CA THR A 774 -1.81 -32.61 -27.32
C THR A 774 -2.90 -32.55 -28.38
N GLY A 775 -2.51 -32.58 -29.67
CA GLY A 775 -3.49 -32.65 -30.75
C GLY A 775 -2.94 -32.36 -32.14
N ALA A 776 -2.21 -33.31 -32.73
CA ALA A 776 -2.06 -33.39 -34.17
C ALA A 776 -3.43 -33.75 -34.81
N GLY A 777 -4.29 -32.74 -35.02
CA GLY A 777 -5.62 -32.95 -35.60
C GLY A 777 -6.57 -31.76 -35.56
N ALA A 778 -6.10 -30.52 -35.36
CA ALA A 778 -6.98 -29.35 -35.44
C ALA A 778 -7.59 -29.24 -36.85
N PRO A 779 -8.93 -29.19 -36.99
CA PRO A 779 -9.57 -29.01 -38.30
C PRO A 779 -9.17 -27.66 -38.90
N ASP A 780 -9.11 -27.59 -40.24
CA ASP A 780 -8.85 -26.35 -40.96
C ASP A 780 -9.87 -25.28 -40.51
N PRO A 781 -9.43 -24.16 -39.90
CA PRO A 781 -10.31 -23.12 -39.38
C PRO A 781 -11.23 -22.50 -40.46
N ASP A 782 -10.87 -22.63 -41.74
CA ASP A 782 -11.64 -22.13 -42.87
C ASP A 782 -12.52 -23.21 -43.55
N SER A 783 -12.67 -24.40 -42.97
CA SER A 783 -13.49 -25.45 -43.59
C SER A 783 -14.99 -25.10 -43.55
N PRO A 784 -15.75 -25.27 -44.66
CA PRO A 784 -17.18 -24.97 -44.71
C PRO A 784 -18.02 -25.78 -43.71
N GLU A 785 -17.61 -27.03 -43.43
CA GLU A 785 -18.29 -27.87 -42.44
C GLU A 785 -18.08 -27.35 -41.01
N LEU A 786 -16.87 -26.88 -40.66
CA LEU A 786 -16.59 -26.27 -39.36
C LEU A 786 -17.32 -24.92 -39.21
N ALA A 787 -17.36 -24.10 -40.26
CA ALA A 787 -18.10 -22.84 -40.26
C ALA A 787 -19.61 -23.07 -40.07
N ALA A 788 -20.20 -24.06 -40.74
CA ALA A 788 -21.61 -24.43 -40.56
C ALA A 788 -21.91 -24.97 -39.16
N ALA A 789 -21.02 -25.81 -38.61
CA ALA A 789 -21.15 -26.34 -37.25
C ALA A 789 -21.00 -25.26 -36.18
N LEU A 790 -20.08 -24.30 -36.37
CA LEU A 790 -19.95 -23.12 -35.52
C LEU A 790 -21.22 -22.26 -35.58
N GLU A 791 -21.78 -22.03 -36.78
CA GLU A 791 -23.02 -21.26 -36.93
C GLU A 791 -24.21 -21.94 -36.24
N GLU A 792 -24.35 -23.26 -36.37
CA GLU A 792 -25.37 -24.04 -35.64
C GLU A 792 -25.17 -23.94 -34.12
N PHE A 793 -23.94 -24.13 -33.64
CA PHE A 793 -23.60 -24.00 -32.23
C PHE A 793 -23.93 -22.61 -31.67
N ILE A 794 -23.61 -21.54 -32.40
CA ILE A 794 -23.92 -20.17 -31.99
C ILE A 794 -25.43 -19.96 -31.88
N ARG A 795 -26.22 -20.50 -32.81
CA ARG A 795 -27.69 -20.37 -32.76
C ARG A 795 -28.32 -21.12 -31.59
N ASP A 796 -27.80 -22.30 -31.30
CA ASP A 796 -28.23 -23.07 -30.12
C ASP A 796 -27.85 -22.33 -28.83
N TYR A 797 -26.65 -21.76 -28.78
CA TYR A 797 -26.20 -20.93 -27.67
C TYR A 797 -27.06 -19.66 -27.51
N GLU A 798 -27.34 -18.93 -28.60
CA GLU A 798 -28.25 -17.77 -28.59
C GLU A 798 -29.63 -18.16 -28.05
N THR A 799 -30.17 -19.30 -28.46
CA THR A 799 -31.47 -19.78 -28.00
C THR A 799 -31.45 -20.09 -26.50
N SER A 800 -30.40 -20.75 -26.02
CA SER A 800 -30.19 -21.04 -24.60
C SER A 800 -30.06 -19.75 -23.78
N TRP A 801 -29.25 -18.80 -24.27
CA TRP A 801 -28.96 -17.53 -23.60
C TRP A 801 -30.23 -16.70 -23.32
N LEU A 802 -31.24 -16.76 -24.20
CA LEU A 802 -32.53 -16.07 -24.00
C LEU A 802 -33.30 -16.51 -22.75
N ASP A 803 -33.00 -17.71 -22.24
CA ASP A 803 -33.64 -18.33 -21.09
C ASP A 803 -32.68 -18.48 -19.89
N GLN A 804 -31.44 -17.99 -20.02
CA GLN A 804 -30.45 -17.96 -18.94
C GLN A 804 -30.62 -16.72 -18.05
N PRO A 805 -30.59 -16.86 -16.71
CA PRO A 805 -30.47 -15.73 -15.79
C PRO A 805 -29.21 -14.90 -16.07
N ILE A 806 -29.36 -13.60 -16.36
CA ILE A 806 -28.23 -12.73 -16.69
C ILE A 806 -27.93 -11.78 -15.52
N PRO A 807 -26.69 -11.78 -14.97
CA PRO A 807 -26.31 -10.87 -13.90
C PRO A 807 -26.55 -9.39 -14.23
N ALA A 808 -26.30 -8.96 -15.47
CA ALA A 808 -26.56 -7.60 -15.94
C ALA A 808 -28.04 -7.19 -15.99
N LEU A 809 -28.95 -8.14 -15.76
CA LEU A 809 -30.40 -7.92 -15.69
C LEU A 809 -30.96 -8.31 -14.30
N ASP A 810 -30.12 -8.25 -13.26
CA ASP A 810 -30.42 -8.68 -11.89
C ASP A 810 -30.97 -10.12 -11.84
N GLY A 811 -30.30 -11.03 -12.54
CA GLY A 811 -30.65 -12.45 -12.57
C GLY A 811 -31.91 -12.78 -13.36
N HIS A 812 -32.51 -11.83 -14.09
CA HIS A 812 -33.63 -12.10 -14.99
C HIS A 812 -33.13 -12.63 -16.33
N THR A 813 -33.96 -13.44 -16.98
CA THR A 813 -33.67 -13.88 -18.36
C THR A 813 -33.96 -12.77 -19.36
N PRO A 814 -33.33 -12.76 -20.54
CA PRO A 814 -33.63 -11.80 -21.59
C PRO A 814 -35.11 -11.78 -21.98
N ARG A 815 -35.79 -12.94 -22.01
CA ARG A 815 -37.25 -12.99 -22.25
C ARG A 815 -38.04 -12.30 -21.15
N GLN A 816 -37.72 -12.57 -19.89
CA GLN A 816 -38.38 -11.94 -18.75
C GLN A 816 -38.19 -10.42 -18.77
N ALA A 817 -36.97 -9.95 -19.07
CA ALA A 817 -36.67 -8.53 -19.15
C ALA A 817 -37.34 -7.84 -20.35
N ALA A 818 -37.56 -8.53 -21.48
CA ALA A 818 -38.27 -7.98 -22.63
C ALA A 818 -39.77 -7.76 -22.35
N ASP A 819 -40.37 -8.66 -21.57
CA ASP A 819 -41.78 -8.65 -21.19
C ASP A 819 -42.08 -7.76 -19.98
N ASP A 820 -41.06 -7.36 -19.20
CA ASP A 820 -41.18 -6.42 -18.09
C ASP A 820 -40.87 -4.98 -18.55
N PRO A 821 -41.88 -4.07 -18.62
CA PRO A 821 -41.66 -2.69 -19.05
C PRO A 821 -40.62 -1.93 -18.22
N THR A 822 -40.39 -2.32 -16.96
CA THR A 822 -39.41 -1.67 -16.08
C THR A 822 -37.98 -2.10 -16.37
N ARG A 823 -37.78 -3.29 -16.95
CA ARG A 823 -36.46 -3.88 -17.25
C ARG A 823 -36.13 -3.89 -18.74
N ARG A 824 -37.13 -3.68 -19.61
CA ARG A 824 -36.95 -3.69 -21.08
C ARG A 824 -35.89 -2.71 -21.55
N ALA A 825 -35.77 -1.55 -20.89
CA ALA A 825 -34.74 -0.57 -21.21
C ALA A 825 -33.32 -1.10 -20.91
N ASP A 826 -33.14 -1.81 -19.79
CA ASP A 826 -31.86 -2.41 -19.40
C ASP A 826 -31.46 -3.55 -20.35
N LEU A 827 -32.43 -4.36 -20.80
CA LEU A 827 -32.19 -5.35 -21.84
C LEU A 827 -31.75 -4.72 -23.16
N ILE A 828 -32.38 -3.61 -23.59
CA ILE A 828 -31.97 -2.90 -24.80
C ILE A 828 -30.54 -2.40 -24.66
N LYS A 829 -30.19 -1.80 -23.52
CA LYS A 829 -28.83 -1.34 -23.22
C LYS A 829 -27.81 -2.48 -23.25
N LEU A 830 -28.14 -3.63 -22.68
CA LEU A 830 -27.29 -4.82 -22.75
C LEU A 830 -27.07 -5.25 -24.21
N LEU A 831 -28.13 -5.29 -25.03
CA LEU A 831 -28.01 -5.66 -26.44
C LEU A 831 -27.22 -4.63 -27.26
N ASP A 832 -27.23 -3.35 -26.90
CA ASP A 832 -26.40 -2.32 -27.55
C ASP A 832 -24.89 -2.54 -27.31
N THR A 833 -24.50 -3.34 -26.31
CA THR A 833 -23.11 -3.74 -26.09
C THR A 833 -22.65 -4.86 -27.04
N PHE A 834 -23.58 -5.56 -27.68
CA PHE A 834 -23.26 -6.69 -28.55
C PHE A 834 -23.02 -6.25 -30.01
N PRO A 835 -22.13 -6.94 -30.75
CA PRO A 835 -21.92 -6.66 -32.15
C PRO A 835 -23.17 -7.02 -32.99
N ALA A 836 -23.51 -6.18 -33.96
CA ALA A 836 -24.67 -6.36 -34.84
C ALA A 836 -24.26 -6.73 -36.29
N GLY A 837 -25.04 -7.61 -36.92
CA GLY A 837 -24.89 -7.99 -38.33
C GLY A 837 -23.50 -8.52 -38.67
N ALA A 838 -22.86 -7.95 -39.70
CA ALA A 838 -21.53 -8.38 -40.16
C ALA A 838 -20.42 -8.19 -39.10
N GLY A 839 -20.66 -7.37 -38.07
CA GLY A 839 -19.73 -7.18 -36.96
C GLY A 839 -19.63 -8.37 -36.01
N ALA A 840 -20.65 -9.25 -35.97
CA ALA A 840 -20.69 -10.38 -35.05
C ALA A 840 -19.64 -11.45 -35.35
N ARG A 841 -19.16 -11.57 -36.60
CA ARG A 841 -18.06 -12.46 -37.04
C ARG A 841 -18.07 -13.87 -36.44
N GLY A 842 -19.24 -14.52 -36.39
CA GLY A 842 -19.37 -15.84 -35.80
C GLY A 842 -19.49 -15.84 -34.27
N GLY A 843 -19.99 -14.74 -33.68
CA GLY A 843 -20.46 -14.67 -32.31
C GLY A 843 -21.97 -14.36 -32.24
N MET A 844 -22.45 -14.07 -31.03
CA MET A 844 -23.83 -13.62 -30.81
C MET A 844 -24.11 -12.33 -31.58
N ASP A 845 -25.27 -12.26 -32.23
CA ASP A 845 -25.68 -11.11 -33.05
C ASP A 845 -26.85 -10.37 -32.41
N ALA A 846 -26.63 -9.10 -32.09
CA ALA A 846 -27.63 -8.25 -31.46
C ALA A 846 -28.94 -8.17 -32.27
N ASP A 847 -28.88 -8.17 -33.61
CA ASP A 847 -30.07 -8.07 -34.46
C ASP A 847 -30.92 -9.36 -34.39
N ARG A 848 -30.27 -10.52 -34.30
CA ARG A 848 -30.94 -11.81 -34.13
C ARG A 848 -31.60 -11.91 -32.76
N LEU A 849 -30.89 -11.51 -31.71
CA LEU A 849 -31.41 -11.51 -30.34
C LEU A 849 -32.60 -10.55 -30.20
N ARG A 850 -32.52 -9.34 -30.75
CA ARG A 850 -33.64 -8.39 -30.79
C ARG A 850 -34.87 -8.96 -31.48
N THR A 851 -34.66 -9.60 -32.64
CA THR A 851 -35.73 -10.27 -33.38
C THR A 851 -36.39 -11.36 -32.54
N ALA A 852 -35.58 -12.18 -31.84
CA ALA A 852 -36.08 -13.27 -30.99
C ALA A 852 -36.84 -12.78 -29.74
N LEU A 853 -36.54 -11.56 -29.28
CA LEU A 853 -37.14 -10.90 -28.11
C LEU A 853 -38.31 -9.96 -28.48
N GLY A 854 -38.59 -9.75 -29.76
CA GLY A 854 -39.64 -8.83 -30.22
C GLY A 854 -39.34 -7.36 -29.89
N LEU A 855 -38.06 -6.98 -29.99
CA LEU A 855 -37.56 -5.62 -29.73
C LEU A 855 -37.39 -4.80 -31.01
#